data_AF-A0A3M6VIB8-F1
#
_entry.id   AF-A0A3M6VIB8-F1
#
_cell.length_a   1.000
_cell.length_b   1.000
_cell.length_c   1.000
_cell.angle_alpha   90.00
_cell.angle_beta   90.00
_cell.angle_gamma   90.00
#
_symmetry.space_group_name_H-M   'P 1'
#
loop_
_entity.id
_entity.type
_entity.pdbx_description
1 polymer ?
#
loop_
_entity_poly.entity_id
_entity_poly.type
_entity_poly.pdbx_seq_one_letter_code
_entity_poly.pdbx_strand_id
1 'polypeptide(L)'
;MKVIRLGGANDGLCHFLSFGGFEMLLDCGVKMQSLKCEPQQGGGFAYRLELPALSSVDVGALDVVLLSNHLTLMALPLLTEVLGFKGKIYATKLTLDFGRVFLEELASLTQGENNAVFTCESVADGTETELSMYSLKEIENCCKKIRCVEYGEVVPMAYGVQVTALSSGYSLGASIWLVEGPNDRLAYVAASSGDYNRHPKELDLLPLVGCETLLLTDVKPDRDPHSNTERMVERVLSGVTRVLERGGVCIVPTSPCGVMFDLVEAVCAASLQNKHNVPMYFISEYASRVMELTLLGAEWLCEKKIEKLYAGEDAFLHESLLKSDLFHAVADVSAASAATLQNGSILFVGHPSLKFGRVPKLIQRLGNESRNAILLIGTSCHLNVTSSFTIMSVTDDTFQTDPSVEPTEAFAPFRNLEIEKIACSIDPRLSCGDANQFIARCSPYNLIVPYEYTIASPTGAVEGDDLSSHFSQVLPLHELITAKSKTELLTFPMKQFEPIVIEKASKYLDGRLDTKLAAQVTITEVNGKTAACVSGVLNVKRKAFVLEPFPTALVTPPTTFMSTGLKPKGSSKRKASLHTDSDSSSTLQSINYQDKSSLLLGQVDEDELKKQVKAVRHGGSYDKLIAVFHTVMLFDYILAQHDPQAQVYISQGQGDADVFMSIPSLDARITLWKETGKTLVETEKEDARALLTSFILAQLIVITQG
;
A
#
# COMPACT_ATOMS: atom_id res chain seq x y z
N MET A 1 -1.54 17.72 7.55
CA MET A 1 -2.38 16.71 6.85
C MET A 1 -3.36 16.09 7.84
N LYS A 2 -4.57 15.72 7.42
CA LYS A 2 -5.53 14.98 8.26
C LYS A 2 -6.10 13.78 7.50
N VAL A 3 -6.16 12.61 8.13
CA VAL A 3 -6.74 11.38 7.57
C VAL A 3 -7.81 10.84 8.51
N ILE A 4 -8.95 10.40 7.97
CA ILE A 4 -10.03 9.75 8.71
C ILE A 4 -10.46 8.49 7.95
N ARG A 5 -10.54 7.35 8.64
CA ARG A 5 -11.13 6.13 8.06
C ARG A 5 -12.64 6.14 8.23
N LEU A 6 -13.35 6.00 7.11
CA LEU A 6 -14.82 5.89 7.06
C LEU A 6 -15.26 4.44 6.87
N GLY A 7 -14.49 3.67 6.09
CA GLY A 7 -14.65 2.23 5.88
C GLY A 7 -13.32 1.53 5.63
N GLY A 8 -13.14 0.34 6.23
CA GLY A 8 -11.94 -0.48 6.05
C GLY A 8 -11.98 -1.40 4.84
N ALA A 9 -10.93 -2.22 4.66
CA ALA A 9 -10.81 -3.17 3.55
C ALA A 9 -11.99 -4.13 3.40
N ASN A 10 -12.58 -4.59 4.51
CA ASN A 10 -13.73 -5.49 4.50
C ASN A 10 -15.09 -4.75 4.62
N ASP A 11 -15.08 -3.45 4.94
CA ASP A 11 -16.28 -2.64 5.23
C ASP A 11 -16.62 -1.64 4.10
N GLY A 12 -16.07 -1.86 2.90
CA GLY A 12 -16.12 -0.89 1.81
C GLY A 12 -15.06 0.20 2.01
N LEU A 13 -13.94 0.05 1.30
CA LEU A 13 -12.78 0.93 1.42
C LEU A 13 -13.17 2.39 1.14
N CYS A 14 -12.96 3.26 2.12
CA CYS A 14 -13.33 4.68 2.05
C CYS A 14 -12.60 5.50 3.12
N HIS A 15 -11.82 6.51 2.70
CA HIS A 15 -11.06 7.37 3.61
C HIS A 15 -11.20 8.84 3.22
N PHE A 16 -11.30 9.71 4.21
CA PHE A 16 -11.22 11.15 4.03
C PHE A 16 -9.78 11.62 4.23
N LEU A 17 -9.29 12.44 3.31
CA LEU A 17 -7.96 13.04 3.34
C LEU A 17 -8.07 14.56 3.16
N SER A 18 -7.54 15.31 4.11
CA SER A 18 -7.28 16.74 3.96
C SER A 18 -5.79 16.98 3.74
N PHE A 19 -5.42 17.39 2.53
CA PHE A 19 -4.04 17.56 2.08
C PHE A 19 -3.89 18.83 1.24
N GLY A 20 -2.91 19.68 1.56
CA GLY A 20 -2.60 20.87 0.75
C GLY A 20 -3.77 21.84 0.54
N GLY A 21 -4.73 21.89 1.47
CA GLY A 21 -5.95 22.71 1.36
C GLY A 21 -7.08 22.10 0.53
N PHE A 22 -6.92 20.87 0.05
CA PHE A 22 -7.99 20.07 -0.56
C PHE A 22 -8.61 19.12 0.44
N GLU A 23 -9.92 18.92 0.26
CA GLU A 23 -10.65 17.81 0.87
C GLU A 23 -10.89 16.73 -0.18
N MET A 24 -10.26 15.58 0.02
CA MET A 24 -10.25 14.45 -0.89
C MET A 24 -10.94 13.24 -0.26
N LEU A 25 -11.69 12.51 -1.08
CA LEU A 25 -12.16 11.17 -0.75
C LEU A 25 -11.29 10.14 -1.47
N LEU A 26 -10.68 9.25 -0.71
CA LEU A 26 -9.92 8.12 -1.22
C LEU A 26 -10.83 6.89 -1.17
N ASP A 27 -11.18 6.40 -2.36
CA ASP A 27 -12.05 5.26 -2.58
C ASP A 27 -13.50 5.43 -2.09
N CYS A 28 -14.44 4.77 -2.77
CA CYS A 28 -15.88 4.83 -2.51
C CYS A 28 -16.50 3.43 -2.67
N GLY A 29 -16.02 2.50 -1.84
CA GLY A 29 -16.46 1.10 -1.85
C GLY A 29 -17.84 0.86 -1.20
N VAL A 30 -18.28 -0.40 -1.26
CA VAL A 30 -19.47 -0.93 -0.57
C VAL A 30 -19.07 -2.16 0.24
N LYS A 31 -19.70 -2.37 1.39
CA LYS A 31 -19.47 -3.57 2.20
C LYS A 31 -20.18 -4.79 1.58
N MET A 32 -19.52 -5.45 0.63
CA MET A 32 -20.12 -6.60 -0.07
C MET A 32 -20.41 -7.79 0.85
N GLN A 33 -19.66 -7.94 1.94
CA GLN A 33 -19.87 -9.00 2.93
C GLN A 33 -21.18 -8.84 3.71
N SER A 34 -21.67 -7.62 3.90
CA SER A 34 -22.92 -7.36 4.62
C SER A 34 -24.17 -7.60 3.79
N LEU A 35 -24.03 -8.03 2.52
CA LEU A 35 -25.16 -8.34 1.68
C LEU A 35 -26.08 -9.36 2.36
N LYS A 36 -27.26 -8.92 2.77
CA LYS A 36 -28.34 -9.76 3.29
C LYS A 36 -29.36 -9.98 2.19
N CYS A 37 -29.91 -11.20 2.14
CA CYS A 37 -30.94 -11.59 1.18
C CYS A 37 -32.09 -12.19 1.96
N GLU A 38 -33.24 -11.51 1.95
CA GLU A 38 -34.45 -11.92 2.67
C GLU A 38 -35.59 -12.17 1.69
N PRO A 39 -36.40 -13.23 1.86
CA PRO A 39 -37.59 -13.44 1.03
C PRO A 39 -38.67 -12.40 1.36
N GLN A 40 -39.31 -11.82 0.34
CA GLN A 40 -40.40 -10.86 0.53
C GLN A 40 -41.77 -11.54 0.61
N GLN A 41 -42.68 -10.94 1.40
CA GLN A 41 -44.09 -11.35 1.44
C GLN A 41 -44.80 -10.86 0.16
N GLY A 42 -44.72 -11.65 -0.90
CA GLY A 42 -45.27 -11.30 -2.22
C GLY A 42 -44.61 -12.03 -3.40
N GLY A 43 -43.51 -12.77 -3.18
CA GLY A 43 -42.62 -13.24 -4.24
C GLY A 43 -41.38 -12.35 -4.31
N GLY A 44 -40.25 -12.89 -4.76
CA GLY A 44 -38.97 -12.16 -4.86
C GLY A 44 -38.11 -12.09 -3.58
N PHE A 45 -36.96 -11.43 -3.71
CA PHE A 45 -35.95 -11.25 -2.66
C PHE A 45 -35.66 -9.76 -2.39
N ALA A 46 -35.52 -9.41 -1.12
CA ALA A 46 -35.00 -8.13 -0.64
C ALA A 46 -33.51 -8.24 -0.35
N TYR A 47 -32.71 -7.39 -1.00
CA TYR A 47 -31.28 -7.27 -0.79
C TYR A 47 -30.97 -6.02 0.03
N ARG A 48 -30.14 -6.15 1.06
CA ARG A 48 -29.62 -5.01 1.84
C ARG A 48 -28.10 -5.00 1.80
N LEU A 49 -27.52 -3.86 1.48
CA LEU A 49 -26.07 -3.61 1.43
C LEU A 49 -25.71 -2.43 2.33
N GLU A 50 -24.68 -2.56 3.15
CA GLU A 50 -24.21 -1.45 3.99
C GLU A 50 -23.21 -0.58 3.22
N LEU A 51 -23.39 0.73 3.30
CA LEU A 51 -22.43 1.72 2.81
C LEU A 51 -21.39 2.04 3.89
N PRO A 52 -20.17 2.44 3.50
CA PRO A 52 -19.27 3.10 4.44
C PRO A 52 -19.92 4.38 4.95
N ALA A 53 -19.39 4.94 6.03
CA ALA A 53 -19.97 6.09 6.72
C ALA A 53 -19.79 7.43 5.97
N LEU A 54 -20.27 7.47 4.73
CA LEU A 54 -20.29 8.60 3.81
C LEU A 54 -21.14 9.76 4.35
N SER A 55 -22.14 9.47 5.18
CA SER A 55 -22.97 10.46 5.90
C SER A 55 -22.15 11.39 6.80
N SER A 56 -20.95 10.98 7.19
CA SER A 56 -20.07 11.74 8.10
C SER A 56 -19.23 12.80 7.38
N VAL A 57 -19.28 12.83 6.05
CA VAL A 57 -18.50 13.75 5.22
C VAL A 57 -19.41 14.78 4.60
N ASP A 58 -19.03 16.05 4.66
CA ASP A 58 -19.68 17.11 3.89
C ASP A 58 -19.31 16.96 2.40
N VAL A 59 -20.19 16.27 1.66
CA VAL A 59 -20.01 16.02 0.22
C VAL A 59 -19.92 17.32 -0.59
N GLY A 60 -20.48 18.42 -0.09
CA GLY A 60 -20.39 19.74 -0.73
C GLY A 60 -19.02 20.40 -0.61
N ALA A 61 -18.23 20.02 0.40
CA ALA A 61 -16.89 20.54 0.64
C ALA A 61 -15.79 19.72 -0.06
N LEU A 62 -16.09 18.46 -0.44
CA LEU A 62 -15.14 17.60 -1.16
C LEU A 62 -14.80 18.16 -2.55
N ASP A 63 -13.50 18.28 -2.82
CA ASP A 63 -12.96 18.78 -4.08
C ASP A 63 -12.65 17.63 -5.06
N VAL A 64 -12.17 16.49 -4.56
CA VAL A 64 -11.62 15.40 -5.38
C VAL A 64 -11.98 14.03 -4.81
N VAL A 65 -12.27 13.06 -5.71
CA VAL A 65 -12.34 11.64 -5.40
C VAL A 65 -11.27 10.90 -6.19
N LEU A 66 -10.46 10.07 -5.52
CA LEU A 66 -9.45 9.20 -6.14
C LEU A 66 -9.87 7.75 -5.99
N LEU A 67 -9.91 6.99 -7.09
CA LEU A 67 -10.37 5.59 -7.12
C LEU A 67 -9.21 4.65 -7.45
N SER A 68 -8.94 3.69 -6.58
CA SER A 68 -7.77 2.81 -6.64
C SER A 68 -8.02 1.53 -7.43
N ASN A 69 -9.23 0.99 -7.43
CA ASN A 69 -9.56 -0.22 -8.21
C ASN A 69 -11.07 -0.33 -8.52
N HIS A 70 -11.45 -1.33 -9.32
CA HIS A 70 -12.83 -1.50 -9.80
C HIS A 70 -13.87 -1.70 -8.67
N LEU A 71 -13.49 -2.25 -7.51
CA LEU A 71 -14.39 -2.45 -6.37
C LEU A 71 -14.61 -1.16 -5.55
N THR A 72 -13.65 -0.22 -5.63
CA THR A 72 -13.72 1.06 -4.90
C THR A 72 -14.66 2.08 -5.55
N LEU A 73 -15.34 1.72 -6.64
CA LEU A 73 -16.27 2.58 -7.37
C LEU A 73 -17.74 2.30 -6.99
N MET A 74 -18.02 1.22 -6.24
CA MET A 74 -19.36 0.65 -6.10
C MET A 74 -20.41 1.58 -5.46
N ALA A 75 -20.00 2.53 -4.60
CA ALA A 75 -20.91 3.53 -4.00
C ALA A 75 -20.90 4.88 -4.73
N LEU A 76 -20.07 5.05 -5.76
CA LEU A 76 -19.87 6.33 -6.43
C LEU A 76 -21.13 6.91 -7.11
N PRO A 77 -22.03 6.12 -7.73
CA PRO A 77 -23.28 6.67 -8.28
C PRO A 77 -24.15 7.33 -7.20
N LEU A 78 -24.16 6.80 -5.97
CA LEU A 78 -24.89 7.40 -4.85
C LEU A 78 -24.24 8.71 -4.43
N LEU A 79 -22.90 8.76 -4.35
CA LEU A 79 -22.17 9.97 -4.02
C LEU A 79 -22.43 11.11 -5.02
N THR A 80 -22.50 10.78 -6.31
CA THR A 80 -22.61 11.77 -7.39
C THR A 80 -24.03 12.20 -7.71
N GLU A 81 -25.00 11.28 -7.72
CA GLU A 81 -26.39 11.55 -8.13
C GLU A 81 -27.32 11.82 -6.94
N VAL A 82 -27.10 11.16 -5.80
CA VAL A 82 -27.96 11.30 -4.61
C VAL A 82 -27.39 12.33 -3.63
N LEU A 83 -26.12 12.20 -3.26
CA LEU A 83 -25.47 13.09 -2.30
C LEU A 83 -24.97 14.41 -2.94
N GLY A 84 -24.99 14.49 -4.27
CA GLY A 84 -24.77 15.74 -5.01
C GLY A 84 -23.32 16.22 -5.05
N PHE A 85 -22.34 15.31 -5.08
CA PHE A 85 -20.92 15.65 -5.26
C PHE A 85 -20.66 16.43 -6.56
N LYS A 86 -19.87 17.52 -6.46
CA LYS A 86 -19.56 18.44 -7.56
C LYS A 86 -18.07 18.55 -7.90
N GLY A 87 -17.21 17.87 -7.14
CA GLY A 87 -15.77 17.88 -7.37
C GLY A 87 -15.35 17.03 -8.56
N LYS A 88 -14.05 16.80 -8.69
CA LYS A 88 -13.45 15.99 -9.77
C LYS A 88 -13.25 14.55 -9.32
N ILE A 89 -13.44 13.59 -10.22
CA ILE A 89 -13.24 12.17 -9.94
C ILE A 89 -12.14 11.66 -10.85
N TYR A 90 -11.14 10.97 -10.30
CA TYR A 90 -10.04 10.38 -11.05
C TYR A 90 -9.97 8.87 -10.82
N ALA A 91 -9.75 8.14 -11.90
CA ALA A 91 -9.57 6.70 -11.92
C ALA A 91 -8.72 6.32 -13.12
N THR A 92 -8.10 5.16 -13.12
CA THR A 92 -7.53 4.61 -14.35
C THR A 92 -8.61 4.10 -15.30
N LYS A 93 -8.27 3.93 -16.58
CA LYS A 93 -9.23 3.52 -17.62
C LYS A 93 -9.86 2.15 -17.33
N LEU A 94 -9.05 1.14 -17.03
CA LEU A 94 -9.56 -0.20 -16.73
C LEU A 94 -10.30 -0.29 -15.40
N THR A 95 -9.93 0.52 -14.40
CA THR A 95 -10.71 0.62 -13.16
C THR A 95 -12.13 1.10 -13.44
N LEU A 96 -12.30 2.09 -14.31
CA LEU A 96 -13.63 2.56 -14.73
C LEU A 96 -14.39 1.49 -15.52
N ASP A 97 -13.74 0.86 -16.50
CA ASP A 97 -14.43 -0.05 -17.42
C ASP A 97 -14.88 -1.34 -16.73
N PHE A 98 -14.02 -1.95 -15.91
CA PHE A 98 -14.41 -3.07 -15.06
C PHE A 98 -15.39 -2.63 -13.96
N GLY A 99 -15.13 -1.49 -13.31
CA GLY A 99 -16.04 -0.95 -12.29
C GLY A 99 -17.46 -0.76 -12.81
N ARG A 100 -17.63 -0.33 -14.08
CA ARG A 100 -18.93 -0.23 -14.73
C ARG A 100 -19.64 -1.58 -14.86
N VAL A 101 -18.92 -2.66 -15.17
CA VAL A 101 -19.50 -4.02 -15.17
C VAL A 101 -20.02 -4.38 -13.78
N PHE A 102 -19.25 -4.12 -12.71
CA PHE A 102 -19.72 -4.39 -11.34
C PHE A 102 -20.92 -3.56 -10.93
N LEU A 103 -20.97 -2.28 -11.31
CA LEU A 103 -22.13 -1.42 -11.05
C LEU A 103 -23.38 -1.97 -11.75
N GLU A 104 -23.25 -2.36 -13.01
CA GLU A 104 -24.36 -2.91 -13.80
C GLU A 104 -24.81 -4.29 -13.25
N GLU A 105 -23.87 -5.13 -12.78
CA GLU A 105 -24.16 -6.37 -12.06
C GLU A 105 -24.90 -6.13 -10.74
N LEU A 106 -24.48 -5.13 -9.94
CA LEU A 106 -25.21 -4.77 -8.71
C LEU A 106 -26.61 -4.23 -9.01
N ALA A 107 -26.76 -3.39 -10.04
CA ALA A 107 -28.06 -2.85 -10.43
C ALA A 107 -29.04 -3.97 -10.83
N SER A 108 -28.53 -5.10 -11.34
CA SER A 108 -29.35 -6.28 -11.68
C SER A 108 -30.09 -6.88 -10.47
N LEU A 109 -29.67 -6.59 -9.23
CA LEU A 109 -30.35 -7.04 -8.01
C LEU A 109 -31.79 -6.51 -7.89
N THR A 110 -32.12 -5.40 -8.55
CA THR A 110 -33.47 -4.80 -8.55
C THR A 110 -34.37 -5.28 -9.68
N GLN A 111 -33.94 -6.25 -10.48
CA GLN A 111 -34.74 -6.75 -11.59
C GLN A 111 -35.86 -7.70 -11.14
N GLY A 112 -36.99 -7.64 -11.84
CA GLY A 112 -38.14 -8.52 -11.61
C GLY A 112 -38.93 -8.16 -10.34
N GLU A 113 -39.16 -9.14 -9.48
CA GLU A 113 -39.84 -8.99 -8.17
C GLU A 113 -38.85 -8.67 -7.03
N ASN A 114 -37.56 -8.53 -7.33
CA ASN A 114 -36.54 -8.27 -6.33
C ASN A 114 -36.41 -6.77 -6.03
N ASN A 115 -36.05 -6.44 -4.80
CA ASN A 115 -35.72 -5.08 -4.39
C ASN A 115 -34.34 -5.05 -3.74
N ALA A 116 -33.58 -3.99 -3.95
CA ALA A 116 -32.26 -3.80 -3.34
C ALA A 116 -32.15 -2.39 -2.77
N VAL A 117 -31.68 -2.30 -1.53
CA VAL A 117 -31.47 -1.04 -0.82
C VAL A 117 -30.09 -0.99 -0.20
N PHE A 118 -29.55 0.21 -0.12
CA PHE A 118 -28.35 0.53 0.61
C PHE A 118 -28.72 1.10 1.98
N THR A 119 -28.09 0.62 3.04
CA THR A 119 -28.22 1.17 4.39
C THR A 119 -27.00 2.00 4.72
N CYS A 120 -27.22 3.19 5.28
CA CYS A 120 -26.17 4.04 5.80
C CYS A 120 -26.46 4.33 7.28
N GLU A 121 -25.52 4.01 8.15
CA GLU A 121 -25.60 4.44 9.55
C GLU A 121 -25.29 5.93 9.64
N SER A 122 -26.16 6.68 10.32
CA SER A 122 -25.89 8.07 10.70
C SER A 122 -25.12 8.10 12.02
N VAL A 123 -23.93 8.70 12.02
CA VAL A 123 -23.09 8.86 13.22
C VAL A 123 -23.73 9.83 14.24
N ALA A 124 -24.63 10.71 13.80
CA ALA A 124 -25.25 11.73 14.66
C ALA A 124 -26.41 11.19 15.51
N ASP A 125 -27.28 10.35 14.93
CA ASP A 125 -28.54 9.94 15.56
C ASP A 125 -28.69 8.41 15.71
N GLY A 126 -27.74 7.61 15.19
CA GLY A 126 -27.83 6.15 15.16
C GLY A 126 -28.99 5.61 14.31
N THR A 127 -29.61 6.47 13.50
CA THR A 127 -30.70 6.11 12.59
C THR A 127 -30.15 5.54 11.29
N GLU A 128 -30.68 4.40 10.87
CA GLU A 128 -30.37 3.80 9.59
C GLU A 128 -31.16 4.54 8.49
N THR A 129 -30.45 5.13 7.55
CA THR A 129 -31.06 5.72 6.35
C THR A 129 -31.00 4.70 5.23
N GLU A 130 -32.16 4.38 4.65
CA GLU A 130 -32.27 3.53 3.47
C GLU A 130 -32.20 4.38 2.20
N LEU A 131 -31.29 4.03 1.30
CA LEU A 131 -31.14 4.60 -0.03
C LEU A 131 -31.50 3.53 -1.07
N SER A 132 -32.26 3.90 -2.09
CA SER A 132 -32.58 2.97 -3.18
C SER A 132 -31.33 2.61 -4.00
N MET A 133 -31.34 1.44 -4.64
CA MET A 133 -30.37 1.10 -5.66
C MET A 133 -30.34 2.16 -6.78
N TYR A 134 -29.16 2.41 -7.35
CA TYR A 134 -29.02 3.27 -8.53
C TYR A 134 -29.52 2.57 -9.80
N SER A 135 -30.05 3.37 -10.73
CA SER A 135 -30.47 2.98 -12.07
C SER A 135 -29.31 2.93 -13.06
N LEU A 136 -29.49 2.21 -14.17
CA LEU A 136 -28.50 2.18 -15.27
C LEU A 136 -28.19 3.58 -15.82
N LYS A 137 -29.15 4.49 -15.81
CA LYS A 137 -28.97 5.88 -16.24
C LYS A 137 -28.07 6.67 -15.28
N GLU A 138 -28.22 6.45 -13.97
CA GLU A 138 -27.37 7.06 -12.95
C GLU A 138 -25.93 6.53 -13.04
N ILE A 139 -25.76 5.23 -13.31
CA ILE A 139 -24.44 4.65 -13.61
C ILE A 139 -23.79 5.35 -14.80
N GLU A 140 -24.51 5.50 -15.91
CA GLU A 140 -23.96 6.18 -17.11
C GLU A 140 -23.59 7.64 -16.85
N ASN A 141 -24.41 8.37 -16.09
CA ASN A 141 -24.13 9.76 -15.73
C ASN A 141 -22.92 9.88 -14.80
N CYS A 142 -22.81 8.99 -13.81
CA CYS A 142 -21.68 8.88 -12.92
C CYS A 142 -20.39 8.59 -13.70
N CYS A 143 -20.39 7.58 -14.57
CA CYS A 143 -19.22 7.22 -15.39
C CYS A 143 -18.73 8.38 -16.29
N LYS A 144 -19.63 9.23 -16.79
CA LYS A 144 -19.27 10.41 -17.60
C LYS A 144 -18.56 11.51 -16.80
N LYS A 145 -18.73 11.55 -15.47
CA LYS A 145 -18.08 12.52 -14.58
C LYS A 145 -16.63 12.13 -14.24
N ILE A 146 -16.24 10.89 -14.51
CA ILE A 146 -14.93 10.36 -14.17
C ILE A 146 -13.91 10.74 -15.23
N ARG A 147 -12.81 11.36 -14.81
CA ARG A 147 -11.65 11.59 -15.67
C ARG A 147 -10.69 10.41 -15.54
N CYS A 148 -10.50 9.70 -16.66
CA CYS A 148 -9.49 8.65 -16.74
C CYS A 148 -8.07 9.25 -16.72
N VAL A 149 -7.16 8.57 -16.04
CA VAL A 149 -5.72 8.87 -16.01
C VAL A 149 -4.89 7.64 -16.37
N GLU A 150 -3.73 7.86 -16.97
CA GLU A 150 -2.77 6.81 -17.30
C GLU A 150 -1.75 6.60 -16.16
N TYR A 151 -1.06 5.45 -16.16
CA TYR A 151 0.02 5.23 -15.20
C TYR A 151 1.18 6.21 -15.44
N GLY A 152 1.62 6.90 -14.39
CA GLY A 152 2.65 7.93 -14.45
C GLY A 152 2.16 9.30 -14.91
N GLU A 153 0.87 9.45 -15.26
CA GLU A 153 0.30 10.77 -15.57
C GLU A 153 0.27 11.63 -14.31
N VAL A 154 1.02 12.73 -14.33
CA VAL A 154 0.98 13.74 -13.26
C VAL A 154 -0.17 14.71 -13.53
N VAL A 155 -1.20 14.67 -12.68
CA VAL A 155 -2.35 15.56 -12.77
C VAL A 155 -2.16 16.74 -11.82
N PRO A 156 -1.87 17.95 -12.34
CA PRO A 156 -1.73 19.14 -11.51
C PRO A 156 -3.10 19.61 -11.01
N MET A 157 -3.17 19.92 -9.72
CA MET A 157 -4.30 20.55 -9.04
C MET A 157 -3.93 21.98 -8.62
N ALA A 158 -4.86 22.70 -7.99
CA ALA A 158 -4.56 24.01 -7.40
C ALA A 158 -3.56 23.89 -6.22
N TYR A 159 -3.10 25.02 -5.69
CA TYR A 159 -2.24 25.09 -4.49
C TYR A 159 -0.94 24.27 -4.56
N GLY A 160 -0.45 23.97 -5.76
CA GLY A 160 0.78 23.19 -5.96
C GLY A 160 0.64 21.71 -5.58
N VAL A 161 -0.60 21.21 -5.42
CA VAL A 161 -0.86 19.78 -5.24
C VAL A 161 -0.90 19.10 -6.60
N GLN A 162 -0.30 17.93 -6.71
CA GLN A 162 -0.35 17.07 -7.88
C GLN A 162 -0.65 15.64 -7.44
N VAL A 163 -1.36 14.90 -8.29
CA VAL A 163 -1.64 13.48 -8.06
C VAL A 163 -1.14 12.67 -9.24
N THR A 164 -0.56 11.51 -8.95
CA THR A 164 -0.01 10.60 -9.95
C THR A 164 -0.53 9.20 -9.67
N ALA A 165 -1.09 8.55 -10.69
CA ALA A 165 -1.51 7.15 -10.60
C ALA A 165 -0.34 6.22 -10.94
N LEU A 166 -0.06 5.26 -10.08
CA LEU A 166 1.01 4.27 -10.23
C LEU A 166 0.41 2.87 -10.21
N SER A 167 1.11 1.86 -10.75
CA SER A 167 0.60 0.48 -10.74
C SER A 167 0.63 -0.12 -9.34
N SER A 168 -0.48 -0.73 -8.88
CA SER A 168 -0.53 -1.43 -7.59
C SER A 168 -0.23 -2.92 -7.67
N GLY A 169 -0.14 -3.48 -8.89
CA GLY A 169 -0.02 -4.92 -9.10
C GLY A 169 -1.28 -5.73 -8.83
N TYR A 170 -2.30 -5.21 -8.14
CA TYR A 170 -3.41 -6.04 -7.65
C TYR A 170 -4.30 -6.62 -8.77
N SER A 171 -4.91 -5.77 -9.58
CA SER A 171 -5.78 -6.16 -10.70
C SER A 171 -5.57 -5.22 -11.88
N LEU A 172 -6.12 -5.57 -13.04
CA LEU A 172 -6.04 -4.73 -14.24
C LEU A 172 -6.60 -3.33 -13.96
N GLY A 173 -5.78 -2.30 -14.16
CA GLY A 173 -6.13 -0.92 -13.86
C GLY A 173 -5.92 -0.49 -12.41
N ALA A 174 -5.66 -1.40 -11.47
CA ALA A 174 -5.53 -1.00 -10.07
C ALA A 174 -4.33 -0.06 -9.86
N SER A 175 -4.53 0.98 -9.05
CA SER A 175 -3.57 2.07 -8.89
C SER A 175 -3.26 2.40 -7.43
N ILE A 176 -2.01 2.78 -7.21
CA ILE A 176 -1.53 3.53 -6.05
C ILE A 176 -1.59 5.02 -6.40
N TRP A 177 -2.07 5.84 -5.46
CA TRP A 177 -2.14 7.28 -5.66
C TRP A 177 -1.01 7.96 -4.91
N LEU A 178 -0.10 8.59 -5.66
CA LEU A 178 0.94 9.45 -5.11
C LEU A 178 0.41 10.89 -5.10
N VAL A 179 0.23 11.47 -3.91
CA VAL A 179 -0.25 12.83 -3.71
C VAL A 179 0.91 13.69 -3.21
N GLU A 180 1.35 14.62 -4.04
CA GLU A 180 2.50 15.49 -3.78
C GLU A 180 2.02 16.92 -3.64
N GLY A 181 2.44 17.59 -2.58
CA GLY A 181 2.26 19.01 -2.36
C GLY A 181 3.62 19.70 -2.28
N PRO A 182 3.65 21.02 -2.05
CA PRO A 182 4.89 21.80 -2.04
C PRO A 182 5.93 21.34 -1.01
N ASN A 183 5.47 20.80 0.12
CA ASN A 183 6.32 20.34 1.22
C ASN A 183 6.02 18.90 1.63
N ASP A 184 5.02 18.26 1.02
CA ASP A 184 4.45 17.03 1.52
C ASP A 184 4.37 15.96 0.42
N ARG A 185 4.70 14.71 0.74
CA ARG A 185 4.57 13.57 -0.18
C ARG A 185 3.90 12.38 0.48
N LEU A 186 2.65 12.13 0.10
CA LEU A 186 1.81 11.03 0.59
C LEU A 186 1.66 9.95 -0.49
N ALA A 187 1.97 8.72 -0.15
CA ALA A 187 1.65 7.55 -0.96
C ALA A 187 0.41 6.84 -0.38
N TYR A 188 -0.69 6.80 -1.14
CA TYR A 188 -1.89 6.07 -0.78
C TYR A 188 -1.91 4.68 -1.44
N VAL A 189 -1.77 3.66 -0.60
CA VAL A 189 -1.70 2.24 -0.99
C VAL A 189 -2.94 1.52 -0.48
N ALA A 190 -3.89 1.30 -1.39
CA ALA A 190 -5.06 0.45 -1.21
C ALA A 190 -4.67 -1.03 -1.48
N ALA A 191 -5.53 -1.77 -2.18
CA ALA A 191 -5.24 -3.14 -2.60
C ALA A 191 -4.03 -3.19 -3.54
N SER A 192 -2.94 -3.83 -3.08
CA SER A 192 -1.69 -3.99 -3.82
C SER A 192 -1.22 -5.43 -3.77
N SER A 193 -0.40 -5.85 -4.73
CA SER A 193 0.17 -7.20 -4.78
C SER A 193 1.64 -7.16 -5.16
N GLY A 194 2.47 -7.86 -4.39
CA GLY A 194 3.90 -8.06 -4.67
C GLY A 194 4.19 -9.35 -5.45
N ASP A 195 3.16 -10.13 -5.82
CA ASP A 195 3.35 -11.39 -6.54
C ASP A 195 3.69 -11.14 -8.00
N TYR A 196 4.83 -11.69 -8.43
CA TYR A 196 5.27 -11.75 -9.82
C TYR A 196 4.50 -12.81 -10.61
N ASN A 197 4.67 -12.84 -11.94
CA ASN A 197 4.08 -13.83 -12.85
C ASN A 197 2.55 -13.81 -12.98
N ARG A 198 1.87 -12.76 -12.52
CA ARG A 198 0.45 -12.54 -12.80
C ARG A 198 0.28 -11.69 -14.05
N HIS A 199 -0.95 -11.65 -14.57
CA HIS A 199 -1.28 -10.84 -15.75
C HIS A 199 -1.23 -9.30 -15.56
N PRO A 200 -1.53 -8.69 -14.39
CA PRO A 200 -1.47 -7.23 -14.25
C PRO A 200 -0.03 -6.72 -14.25
N LYS A 201 0.16 -5.46 -14.66
CA LYS A 201 1.44 -4.75 -14.53
C LYS A 201 1.94 -4.81 -13.10
N GLU A 202 3.24 -5.00 -12.92
CA GLU A 202 3.85 -5.13 -11.61
C GLU A 202 3.70 -3.86 -10.76
N LEU A 203 3.81 -4.03 -9.43
CA LEU A 203 3.75 -2.96 -8.44
C LEU A 203 4.90 -1.96 -8.65
N ASP A 204 4.58 -0.69 -8.84
CA ASP A 204 5.59 0.35 -9.08
C ASP A 204 6.13 0.90 -7.74
N LEU A 205 7.27 0.36 -7.32
CA LEU A 205 7.89 0.65 -6.03
C LEU A 205 8.77 1.90 -6.06
N LEU A 206 9.46 2.18 -7.17
CA LEU A 206 10.52 3.19 -7.23
C LEU A 206 10.02 4.60 -6.87
N PRO A 207 8.85 5.07 -7.35
CA PRO A 207 8.34 6.38 -6.96
C PRO A 207 7.98 6.46 -5.47
N LEU A 208 7.76 5.35 -4.78
CA LEU A 208 7.31 5.33 -3.38
C LEU A 208 8.48 5.42 -2.39
N VAL A 209 9.71 5.19 -2.85
CA VAL A 209 10.91 5.24 -2.01
C VAL A 209 11.12 6.65 -1.45
N GLY A 210 11.32 6.73 -0.13
CA GLY A 210 11.54 7.97 0.60
C GLY A 210 10.33 8.90 0.66
N CYS A 211 9.11 8.38 0.46
CA CYS A 211 7.90 9.17 0.70
C CYS A 211 7.77 9.58 2.18
N GLU A 212 7.16 10.72 2.45
CA GLU A 212 7.09 11.22 3.83
C GLU A 212 5.98 10.58 4.63
N THR A 213 4.87 10.22 3.98
CA THR A 213 3.82 9.43 4.61
C THR A 213 3.38 8.33 3.68
N LEU A 214 3.33 7.11 4.21
CA LEU A 214 2.75 5.95 3.55
C LEU A 214 1.44 5.62 4.25
N LEU A 215 0.32 5.68 3.52
CA LEU A 215 -1.01 5.29 3.98
C LEU A 215 -1.35 3.93 3.38
N LEU A 216 -1.22 2.86 4.16
CA LEU A 216 -1.48 1.48 3.74
C LEU A 216 -2.81 1.01 4.32
N THR A 217 -3.80 0.68 3.48
CA THR A 217 -5.20 0.52 3.93
C THR A 217 -5.86 -0.83 3.64
N ASP A 218 -5.32 -1.65 2.74
CA ASP A 218 -5.88 -2.97 2.40
C ASP A 218 -4.78 -4.05 2.40
N VAL A 219 -4.68 -4.76 3.52
CA VAL A 219 -3.76 -5.87 3.77
C VAL A 219 -4.57 -7.09 4.21
N LYS A 220 -4.09 -8.29 3.89
CA LYS A 220 -4.70 -9.57 4.27
C LYS A 220 -3.88 -10.25 5.39
N PRO A 221 -4.22 -10.04 6.67
CA PRO A 221 -3.49 -10.63 7.80
C PRO A 221 -3.68 -12.15 7.91
N ASP A 222 -4.76 -12.67 7.34
CA ASP A 222 -5.12 -14.09 7.25
C ASP A 222 -4.42 -14.83 6.09
N ARG A 223 -3.69 -14.11 5.23
CA ARG A 223 -2.95 -14.73 4.13
C ARG A 223 -1.69 -15.43 4.65
N ASP A 224 -1.53 -16.70 4.26
CA ASP A 224 -0.30 -17.47 4.52
C ASP A 224 0.92 -16.73 3.95
N PRO A 225 1.88 -16.32 4.79
CA PRO A 225 3.06 -15.57 4.36
C PRO A 225 4.03 -16.38 3.49
N HIS A 226 3.93 -17.71 3.48
CA HIS A 226 4.76 -18.58 2.65
C HIS A 226 4.07 -19.00 1.36
N SER A 227 2.83 -18.57 1.14
CA SER A 227 2.09 -18.83 -0.09
C SER A 227 2.06 -17.61 -1.00
N ASN A 228 2.63 -17.77 -2.19
CA ASN A 228 2.39 -16.86 -3.31
C ASN A 228 1.06 -17.23 -4.00
N THR A 229 0.57 -16.33 -4.86
CA THR A 229 -0.67 -16.57 -5.65
C THR A 229 -0.56 -17.82 -6.53
N GLU A 230 0.62 -18.11 -7.10
CA GLU A 230 0.87 -19.29 -7.94
C GLU A 230 0.56 -20.60 -7.20
N ARG A 231 1.07 -20.76 -5.96
CA ARG A 231 0.76 -21.92 -5.12
C ARG A 231 -0.72 -22.02 -4.77
N MET A 232 -1.42 -20.90 -4.59
CA MET A 232 -2.87 -20.91 -4.34
C MET A 232 -3.64 -21.38 -5.58
N VAL A 233 -3.22 -20.93 -6.76
CA VAL A 233 -3.75 -21.39 -8.05
C VAL A 233 -3.50 -22.88 -8.25
N GLU A 234 -2.31 -23.40 -7.91
CA GLU A 234 -1.99 -24.84 -7.97
C GLU A 234 -2.90 -25.67 -7.05
N ARG A 235 -3.19 -25.18 -5.84
CA ARG A 235 -4.14 -25.84 -4.92
C ARG A 235 -5.53 -25.96 -5.54
N VAL A 236 -6.04 -24.87 -6.13
CA VAL A 236 -7.32 -24.88 -6.85
C VAL A 236 -7.28 -25.84 -8.03
N LEU A 237 -6.20 -25.84 -8.81
CA LEU A 237 -6.01 -26.71 -9.97
C LEU A 237 -6.03 -28.20 -9.58
N SER A 238 -5.42 -28.58 -8.45
CA SER A 238 -5.48 -29.94 -7.93
C SER A 238 -6.93 -30.37 -7.62
N GLY A 239 -7.70 -29.49 -6.96
CA GLY A 239 -9.11 -29.70 -6.71
C GLY A 239 -9.92 -29.85 -8.01
N VAL A 240 -9.70 -28.96 -8.98
CA VAL A 240 -10.33 -29.02 -10.31
C VAL A 240 -10.00 -30.33 -11.02
N THR A 241 -8.74 -30.75 -11.04
CA THR A 241 -8.29 -31.97 -11.72
C THR A 241 -8.99 -33.21 -11.16
N ARG A 242 -9.09 -33.32 -9.83
CA ARG A 242 -9.81 -34.43 -9.16
C ARG A 242 -11.29 -34.50 -9.57
N VAL A 243 -11.95 -33.36 -9.74
CA VAL A 243 -13.36 -33.28 -10.14
C VAL A 243 -13.52 -33.66 -11.62
N LEU A 244 -12.59 -33.25 -12.46
CA LEU A 244 -12.58 -33.56 -13.89
C LEU A 244 -12.29 -35.05 -14.15
N GLU A 245 -11.40 -35.69 -13.38
CA GLU A 245 -11.07 -37.12 -13.52
C GLU A 245 -12.28 -38.03 -13.29
N ARG A 246 -13.20 -37.65 -12.41
CA ARG A 246 -14.49 -38.34 -12.19
C ARG A 246 -15.59 -37.90 -13.16
N GLY A 247 -15.27 -37.07 -14.15
CA GLY A 247 -16.19 -36.54 -15.16
C GLY A 247 -17.18 -35.49 -14.64
N GLY A 248 -16.92 -34.90 -13.48
CA GLY A 248 -17.79 -33.92 -12.84
C GLY A 248 -17.63 -32.49 -13.36
N VAL A 249 -18.60 -31.62 -13.06
CA VAL A 249 -18.57 -30.19 -13.37
C VAL A 249 -18.04 -29.39 -12.20
N CYS A 250 -17.06 -28.52 -12.45
CA CYS A 250 -16.55 -27.55 -11.49
C CYS A 250 -17.29 -26.21 -11.63
N ILE A 251 -17.95 -25.75 -10.58
CA ILE A 251 -18.53 -24.40 -10.52
C ILE A 251 -17.57 -23.51 -9.74
N VAL A 252 -17.04 -22.47 -10.38
CA VAL A 252 -16.09 -21.52 -9.80
C VAL A 252 -16.71 -20.12 -9.80
N PRO A 253 -17.33 -19.69 -8.69
CA PRO A 253 -17.80 -18.31 -8.54
C PRO A 253 -16.61 -17.35 -8.55
N THR A 254 -16.58 -16.43 -9.50
CA THR A 254 -15.44 -15.56 -9.73
C THR A 254 -15.84 -14.13 -10.01
N SER A 255 -14.92 -13.23 -9.69
CA SER A 255 -14.98 -11.83 -10.10
C SER A 255 -14.74 -11.73 -11.63
N PRO A 256 -15.45 -10.85 -12.36
CA PRO A 256 -15.20 -10.59 -13.78
C PRO A 256 -13.81 -10.00 -14.08
N CYS A 257 -13.06 -9.58 -13.05
CA CYS A 257 -11.68 -9.12 -13.18
C CYS A 257 -10.77 -9.84 -12.18
N GLY A 258 -9.55 -10.21 -12.59
CA GLY A 258 -8.48 -10.71 -11.73
C GLY A 258 -8.14 -12.18 -11.93
N VAL A 259 -8.03 -12.92 -10.83
CA VAL A 259 -7.44 -14.28 -10.73
C VAL A 259 -8.07 -15.31 -11.67
N MET A 260 -9.29 -15.08 -12.16
CA MET A 260 -9.93 -15.92 -13.18
C MET A 260 -9.01 -16.18 -14.37
N PHE A 261 -8.33 -15.15 -14.88
CA PHE A 261 -7.47 -15.30 -16.06
C PHE A 261 -6.24 -16.17 -15.74
N ASP A 262 -5.64 -15.99 -14.56
CA ASP A 262 -4.51 -16.83 -14.12
C ASP A 262 -4.95 -18.30 -13.97
N LEU A 263 -6.17 -18.55 -13.48
CA LEU A 263 -6.74 -19.90 -13.39
C LEU A 263 -7.01 -20.53 -14.77
N VAL A 264 -7.56 -19.78 -15.72
CA VAL A 264 -7.78 -20.29 -17.09
C VAL A 264 -6.46 -20.73 -17.72
N GLU A 265 -5.39 -19.98 -17.52
CA GLU A 265 -4.05 -20.32 -18.02
C GLU A 265 -3.48 -21.56 -17.34
N ALA A 266 -3.60 -21.66 -16.01
CA ALA A 266 -3.15 -22.81 -15.24
C ALA A 266 -3.89 -24.11 -15.65
N VAL A 267 -5.21 -24.04 -15.82
CA VAL A 267 -6.01 -25.18 -16.29
C VAL A 267 -5.63 -25.56 -17.73
N CYS A 268 -5.44 -24.58 -18.62
CA CYS A 268 -5.03 -24.86 -19.99
C CYS A 268 -3.66 -25.56 -20.04
N ALA A 269 -2.71 -25.12 -19.22
CA ALA A 269 -1.40 -25.75 -19.12
C ALA A 269 -1.50 -27.21 -18.64
N ALA A 270 -2.33 -27.49 -17.62
CA ALA A 270 -2.57 -28.84 -17.12
C ALA A 270 -3.30 -29.74 -18.14
N SER A 271 -4.28 -29.18 -18.86
CA SER A 271 -5.04 -29.86 -19.91
C SER A 271 -4.12 -30.33 -21.05
N LEU A 272 -3.15 -29.51 -21.45
CA LEU A 272 -2.14 -29.86 -22.46
C LEU A 272 -1.23 -31.01 -22.00
N GLN A 273 -0.84 -31.04 -20.73
CA GLN A 273 -0.03 -32.13 -20.17
C GLN A 273 -0.79 -33.46 -20.12
N ASN A 274 -2.06 -33.42 -19.72
CA ASN A 274 -2.91 -34.61 -19.56
C ASN A 274 -3.59 -35.06 -20.85
N LYS A 275 -3.40 -34.35 -21.97
CA LYS A 275 -4.05 -34.59 -23.28
C LYS A 275 -5.57 -34.69 -23.21
N HIS A 276 -6.18 -33.98 -22.26
CA HIS A 276 -7.62 -33.97 -22.06
C HIS A 276 -8.15 -32.58 -22.38
N ASN A 277 -8.95 -32.43 -23.43
CA ASN A 277 -9.57 -31.16 -23.76
C ASN A 277 -10.73 -30.89 -22.79
N VAL A 278 -10.56 -29.92 -21.90
CA VAL A 278 -11.57 -29.54 -20.92
C VAL A 278 -12.29 -28.29 -21.41
N PRO A 279 -13.60 -28.35 -21.71
CA PRO A 279 -14.36 -27.18 -22.09
C PRO A 279 -14.56 -26.26 -20.88
N MET A 280 -14.35 -24.97 -21.10
CA MET A 280 -14.46 -23.91 -20.09
C MET A 280 -15.54 -22.91 -20.50
N TYR A 281 -16.33 -22.47 -19.52
CA TYR A 281 -17.40 -21.49 -19.74
C TYR A 281 -17.25 -20.33 -18.77
N PHE A 282 -17.33 -19.10 -19.28
CA PHE A 282 -17.54 -17.91 -18.47
C PHE A 282 -18.98 -17.43 -18.61
N ILE A 283 -19.73 -17.51 -17.51
CA ILE A 283 -21.17 -17.28 -17.47
C ILE A 283 -21.45 -15.97 -16.72
N SER A 284 -21.68 -14.90 -17.47
CA SER A 284 -22.12 -13.59 -16.96
C SER A 284 -22.88 -12.86 -18.06
N GLU A 285 -23.87 -12.05 -17.69
CA GLU A 285 -24.57 -11.16 -18.64
C GLU A 285 -23.61 -10.22 -19.39
N TYR A 286 -22.46 -9.94 -18.77
CA TYR A 286 -21.42 -9.06 -19.30
C TYR A 286 -20.20 -9.84 -19.83
N ALA A 287 -20.31 -11.16 -20.04
CA ALA A 287 -19.17 -12.02 -20.37
C ALA A 287 -18.39 -11.56 -21.61
N SER A 288 -19.09 -11.24 -22.71
CA SER A 288 -18.45 -10.75 -23.95
C SER A 288 -17.69 -9.45 -23.72
N ARG A 289 -18.30 -8.51 -22.99
CA ARG A 289 -17.67 -7.22 -22.65
C ARG A 289 -16.43 -7.41 -21.80
N VAL A 290 -16.47 -8.29 -20.80
CA VAL A 290 -15.31 -8.62 -19.96
C VAL A 290 -14.16 -9.17 -20.81
N MET A 291 -14.44 -10.05 -21.79
CA MET A 291 -13.40 -10.54 -22.72
C MET A 291 -12.82 -9.40 -23.57
N GLU A 292 -13.64 -8.48 -24.08
CA GLU A 292 -13.18 -7.32 -24.85
C GLU A 292 -12.28 -6.39 -24.01
N LEU A 293 -12.58 -6.21 -22.72
CA LEU A 293 -11.75 -5.38 -21.83
C LEU A 293 -10.32 -5.93 -21.64
N THR A 294 -10.13 -7.25 -21.75
CA THR A 294 -8.79 -7.85 -21.66
C THR A 294 -7.88 -7.50 -22.84
N LEU A 295 -8.46 -7.06 -23.96
CA LEU A 295 -7.75 -6.63 -25.16
C LEU A 295 -7.22 -5.18 -25.05
N LEU A 296 -7.61 -4.47 -23.99
CA LEU A 296 -7.25 -3.07 -23.83
C LEU A 296 -5.82 -2.93 -23.30
N GLY A 297 -4.98 -2.26 -24.09
CA GLY A 297 -3.75 -1.59 -23.68
C GLY A 297 -2.67 -2.46 -23.03
N ALA A 298 -1.54 -2.60 -23.72
CA ALA A 298 -0.32 -3.20 -23.15
C ALA A 298 0.16 -2.52 -21.85
N GLU A 299 -0.23 -1.26 -21.62
CA GLU A 299 0.13 -0.48 -20.44
C GLU A 299 -0.30 -1.09 -19.10
N TRP A 300 -1.36 -1.92 -19.09
CA TRP A 300 -1.94 -2.52 -17.88
C TRP A 300 -1.40 -3.91 -17.57
N LEU A 301 -0.57 -4.46 -18.46
CA LEU A 301 -0.12 -5.84 -18.44
C LEU A 301 1.32 -5.97 -17.96
N CYS A 302 1.68 -7.16 -17.47
CA CYS A 302 3.07 -7.48 -17.15
C CYS A 302 3.94 -7.63 -18.41
N GLU A 303 5.26 -7.50 -18.25
CA GLU A 303 6.20 -7.54 -19.39
C GLU A 303 6.07 -8.81 -20.24
N LYS A 304 5.87 -9.97 -19.61
CA LYS A 304 5.67 -11.25 -20.32
C LYS A 304 4.47 -11.23 -21.28
N LYS A 305 3.39 -10.56 -20.91
CA LYS A 305 2.18 -10.42 -21.74
C LYS A 305 2.41 -9.41 -22.86
N ILE A 306 3.15 -8.35 -22.58
CA ILE A 306 3.56 -7.36 -23.57
C ILE A 306 4.47 -8.00 -24.63
N GLU A 307 5.42 -8.85 -24.23
CA GLU A 307 6.29 -9.60 -25.14
C GLU A 307 5.50 -10.50 -26.11
N LYS A 308 4.46 -11.17 -25.62
CA LYS A 308 3.55 -11.95 -26.47
C LYS A 308 2.86 -11.08 -27.53
N LEU A 309 2.35 -9.92 -27.11
CA LEU A 309 1.74 -8.96 -28.04
C LEU A 309 2.74 -8.49 -29.11
N TYR A 310 4.00 -8.24 -28.73
CA TYR A 310 5.06 -7.90 -29.70
C TYR A 310 5.42 -9.05 -30.64
N ALA A 311 5.30 -10.29 -30.19
CA ALA A 311 5.46 -11.48 -31.02
C ALA A 311 4.26 -11.72 -31.96
N GLY A 312 3.18 -10.94 -31.85
CA GLY A 312 1.94 -11.14 -32.60
C GLY A 312 1.06 -12.27 -32.04
N GLU A 313 1.32 -12.71 -30.81
CA GLU A 313 0.50 -13.67 -30.08
C GLU A 313 -0.56 -12.96 -29.24
N ASP A 314 -1.66 -13.65 -28.91
CA ASP A 314 -2.68 -13.13 -28.01
C ASP A 314 -2.09 -13.00 -26.58
N ALA A 315 -2.34 -11.87 -25.88
CA ALA A 315 -1.83 -11.65 -24.52
C ALA A 315 -2.37 -12.72 -23.55
N PHE A 316 -3.67 -12.97 -23.63
CA PHE A 316 -4.36 -13.94 -22.80
C PHE A 316 -4.75 -15.18 -23.59
N LEU A 317 -4.60 -16.36 -22.98
CA LEU A 317 -4.91 -17.62 -23.66
C LEU A 317 -6.40 -17.80 -23.96
N HIS A 318 -7.31 -17.17 -23.21
CA HIS A 318 -8.74 -17.32 -23.47
C HIS A 318 -9.14 -16.86 -24.88
N GLU A 319 -8.40 -15.93 -25.51
CA GLU A 319 -8.64 -15.50 -26.88
C GLU A 319 -8.37 -16.62 -27.90
N SER A 320 -7.25 -17.29 -27.74
CA SER A 320 -6.92 -18.47 -28.55
C SER A 320 -7.91 -19.61 -28.29
N LEU A 321 -8.36 -19.78 -27.05
CA LEU A 321 -9.34 -20.81 -26.68
C LEU A 321 -10.76 -20.51 -27.17
N LEU A 322 -11.12 -19.22 -27.29
CA LEU A 322 -12.37 -18.78 -27.94
C LEU A 322 -12.36 -19.16 -29.42
N LYS A 323 -11.21 -19.00 -30.10
CA LYS A 323 -11.05 -19.38 -31.52
C LYS A 323 -11.10 -20.90 -31.73
N SER A 324 -10.72 -21.69 -30.72
CA SER A 324 -10.67 -23.16 -30.78
C SER A 324 -11.91 -23.85 -30.20
N ASP A 325 -12.98 -23.11 -29.88
CA ASP A 325 -14.22 -23.62 -29.24
C ASP A 325 -13.97 -24.41 -27.93
N LEU A 326 -12.90 -24.10 -27.19
CA LEU A 326 -12.62 -24.68 -25.88
C LEU A 326 -13.00 -23.76 -24.72
N PHE A 327 -13.13 -22.46 -24.99
CA PHE A 327 -13.61 -21.47 -24.05
C PHE A 327 -14.84 -20.77 -24.61
N HIS A 328 -15.88 -20.59 -23.81
CA HIS A 328 -17.12 -19.94 -24.23
C HIS A 328 -17.54 -18.86 -23.23
N ALA A 329 -17.62 -17.61 -23.69
CA ALA A 329 -18.19 -16.50 -22.93
C ALA A 329 -19.68 -16.37 -23.26
N VAL A 330 -20.55 -16.70 -22.29
CA VAL A 330 -22.00 -16.80 -22.50
C VAL A 330 -22.79 -16.04 -21.43
N ALA A 331 -23.94 -15.49 -21.82
CA ALA A 331 -24.83 -14.80 -20.87
C ALA A 331 -25.60 -15.77 -19.97
N ASP A 332 -25.91 -16.97 -20.47
CA ASP A 332 -26.70 -17.96 -19.73
C ASP A 332 -26.25 -19.39 -20.02
N VAL A 333 -26.51 -20.26 -19.04
CA VAL A 333 -26.17 -21.69 -19.04
C VAL A 333 -26.94 -22.45 -20.11
N SER A 334 -28.10 -21.94 -20.54
CA SER A 334 -28.90 -22.53 -21.61
C SER A 334 -28.16 -22.66 -22.94
N ALA A 335 -27.10 -21.86 -23.15
CA ALA A 335 -26.21 -21.96 -24.30
C ALA A 335 -25.21 -23.13 -24.20
N ALA A 336 -24.98 -23.70 -23.01
CA ALA A 336 -24.14 -24.87 -22.83
C ALA A 336 -24.94 -26.15 -23.15
N SER A 337 -24.44 -26.96 -24.09
CA SER A 337 -25.07 -28.25 -24.43
C SER A 337 -25.04 -29.20 -23.23
N ALA A 338 -26.14 -29.91 -23.01
CA ALA A 338 -26.23 -30.95 -21.98
C ALA A 338 -25.15 -32.03 -22.15
N ALA A 339 -24.71 -32.29 -23.40
CA ALA A 339 -23.62 -33.22 -23.68
C ALA A 339 -22.26 -32.70 -23.17
N THR A 340 -22.04 -31.38 -23.20
CA THR A 340 -20.78 -30.78 -22.73
C THR A 340 -20.69 -30.80 -21.20
N LEU A 341 -21.82 -30.64 -20.51
CA LEU A 341 -21.88 -30.76 -19.05
C LEU A 341 -21.70 -32.21 -18.55
N GLN A 342 -21.98 -33.21 -19.40
CA GLN A 342 -21.84 -34.63 -19.04
C GLN A 342 -20.37 -35.12 -19.03
N ASN A 343 -19.49 -34.54 -19.85
CA ASN A 343 -18.10 -35.00 -20.03
C ASN A 343 -17.04 -34.24 -19.19
N GLY A 344 -17.47 -33.57 -18.11
CA GLY A 344 -16.58 -32.78 -17.25
C GLY A 344 -16.25 -31.42 -17.85
N SER A 345 -16.59 -30.35 -17.15
CA SER A 345 -16.41 -28.97 -17.61
C SER A 345 -16.15 -28.03 -16.44
N ILE A 346 -15.60 -26.85 -16.73
CA ILE A 346 -15.39 -25.80 -15.74
C ILE A 346 -16.29 -24.61 -16.07
N LEU A 347 -17.10 -24.20 -15.10
CA LEU A 347 -18.01 -23.07 -15.18
C LEU A 347 -17.50 -21.95 -14.28
N PHE A 348 -16.84 -20.95 -14.86
CA PHE A 348 -16.58 -19.68 -14.22
C PHE A 348 -17.87 -18.87 -14.23
N VAL A 349 -18.41 -18.56 -13.06
CA VAL A 349 -19.70 -17.86 -12.96
C VAL A 349 -19.46 -16.48 -12.40
N GLY A 350 -20.00 -15.47 -13.08
CA GLY A 350 -19.93 -14.09 -12.66
C GLY A 350 -20.52 -13.90 -11.26
N HIS A 351 -19.72 -13.26 -10.41
CA HIS A 351 -19.94 -12.90 -9.02
C HIS A 351 -19.39 -13.91 -7.98
N PRO A 352 -18.53 -13.47 -7.03
CA PRO A 352 -17.96 -14.34 -5.99
C PRO A 352 -18.94 -14.70 -4.86
N SER A 353 -20.01 -13.93 -4.66
CA SER A 353 -21.03 -14.25 -3.64
C SER A 353 -21.98 -15.33 -4.11
N LEU A 354 -22.23 -16.31 -3.24
CA LEU A 354 -23.23 -17.35 -3.39
C LEU A 354 -24.68 -16.88 -3.13
N LYS A 355 -24.89 -15.60 -2.82
CA LYS A 355 -26.21 -15.05 -2.44
C LYS A 355 -27.03 -14.53 -3.62
N PHE A 356 -26.39 -14.18 -4.73
CA PHE A 356 -27.06 -13.58 -5.89
C PHE A 356 -26.32 -13.88 -7.20
N GLY A 357 -26.86 -13.37 -8.30
CA GLY A 357 -26.37 -13.65 -9.64
C GLY A 357 -26.82 -15.02 -10.13
N ARG A 358 -26.02 -15.62 -11.02
CA ARG A 358 -26.35 -16.90 -11.67
C ARG A 358 -25.90 -18.12 -10.86
N VAL A 359 -24.98 -17.93 -9.92
CA VAL A 359 -24.40 -18.98 -9.07
C VAL A 359 -25.46 -19.79 -8.31
N PRO A 360 -26.42 -19.18 -7.57
CA PRO A 360 -27.39 -19.94 -6.78
C PRO A 360 -28.27 -20.86 -7.64
N LYS A 361 -28.71 -20.37 -8.80
CA LYS A 361 -29.54 -21.13 -9.76
C LYS A 361 -28.77 -22.31 -10.36
N LEU A 362 -27.48 -22.10 -10.66
CA LEU A 362 -26.59 -23.16 -11.14
C LEU A 362 -26.36 -24.25 -10.11
N ILE A 363 -26.11 -23.86 -8.86
CA ILE A 363 -25.95 -24.80 -7.74
C ILE A 363 -27.23 -25.61 -7.53
N GLN A 364 -28.41 -24.99 -7.59
CA GLN A 364 -29.68 -25.73 -7.46
C GLN A 364 -29.89 -26.74 -8.60
N ARG A 365 -29.42 -26.44 -9.82
CA ARG A 365 -29.58 -27.32 -10.98
C ARG A 365 -28.59 -28.49 -10.99
N LEU A 366 -27.34 -28.25 -10.63
CA LEU A 366 -26.24 -29.24 -10.69
C LEU A 366 -25.92 -29.87 -9.32
N GLY A 367 -26.58 -29.40 -8.26
CA GLY A 367 -26.25 -29.70 -6.88
C GLY A 367 -26.59 -31.11 -6.39
N ASN A 368 -27.50 -31.80 -7.08
CA ASN A 368 -27.92 -33.16 -6.73
C ASN A 368 -26.97 -34.24 -7.22
N GLU A 369 -25.90 -33.87 -7.93
CA GLU A 369 -24.91 -34.80 -8.44
C GLU A 369 -23.62 -34.71 -7.59
N SER A 370 -23.30 -35.77 -6.86
CA SER A 370 -22.08 -35.89 -6.05
C SER A 370 -20.77 -35.84 -6.85
N ARG A 371 -20.84 -36.05 -8.16
CA ARG A 371 -19.70 -35.86 -9.09
C ARG A 371 -19.31 -34.39 -9.24
N ASN A 372 -20.23 -33.44 -9.06
CA ASN A 372 -19.95 -32.02 -9.26
C ASN A 372 -19.28 -31.41 -8.02
N ALA A 373 -18.63 -30.26 -8.20
CA ALA A 373 -18.03 -29.52 -7.10
C ALA A 373 -18.22 -28.01 -7.26
N ILE A 374 -18.31 -27.30 -6.14
CA ILE A 374 -18.24 -25.84 -6.07
C ILE A 374 -16.91 -25.46 -5.43
N LEU A 375 -16.13 -24.62 -6.10
CA LEU A 375 -14.84 -24.14 -5.62
C LEU A 375 -14.94 -22.65 -5.29
N LEU A 376 -14.89 -22.31 -4.01
CA LEU A 376 -14.83 -20.93 -3.55
C LEU A 376 -13.39 -20.42 -3.58
N ILE A 377 -13.14 -19.48 -4.50
CA ILE A 377 -11.81 -18.88 -4.72
C ILE A 377 -11.66 -17.45 -4.17
N GLY A 378 -12.76 -16.71 -3.97
CA GLY A 378 -12.71 -15.33 -3.50
C GLY A 378 -12.71 -15.20 -1.98
N THR A 379 -11.98 -14.23 -1.42
CA THR A 379 -11.99 -13.96 0.03
C THR A 379 -13.19 -13.15 0.52
N SER A 380 -13.92 -12.51 -0.38
CA SER A 380 -15.10 -11.70 -0.05
C SER A 380 -16.31 -12.51 0.43
N CYS A 381 -16.26 -13.85 0.39
CA CYS A 381 -17.29 -14.72 0.96
C CYS A 381 -16.97 -15.25 2.36
N HIS A 382 -15.82 -14.90 2.94
CA HIS A 382 -15.55 -15.19 4.35
C HIS A 382 -16.38 -14.23 5.21
N LEU A 383 -17.44 -14.76 5.83
CA LEU A 383 -18.02 -14.12 7.00
C LEU A 383 -17.01 -14.29 8.14
N ASN A 384 -16.67 -13.18 8.79
CA ASN A 384 -16.04 -13.23 10.10
C ASN A 384 -17.03 -13.89 11.07
N VAL A 385 -16.84 -15.16 11.38
CA VAL A 385 -17.47 -15.79 12.55
C VAL A 385 -16.69 -15.35 13.78
N THR A 386 -17.09 -14.22 14.37
CA THR A 386 -16.86 -13.98 15.80
C THR A 386 -18.01 -14.57 16.58
N SER A 387 -18.01 -15.89 16.77
CA SER A 387 -18.71 -16.53 17.89
C SER A 387 -18.27 -17.98 18.03
N SER A 388 -17.69 -18.25 19.19
CA SER A 388 -17.25 -19.55 19.69
C SER A 388 -18.32 -20.63 19.50
N PHE A 389 -18.04 -21.71 18.76
CA PHE A 389 -18.67 -23.01 18.98
C PHE A 389 -17.79 -24.17 18.44
N THR A 390 -17.33 -25.01 19.36
CA THR A 390 -16.73 -26.33 19.14
C THR A 390 -17.75 -27.29 18.51
N ILE A 391 -17.34 -28.24 17.63
CA ILE A 391 -17.57 -29.70 17.75
C ILE A 391 -17.15 -30.53 16.50
N MET A 392 -16.31 -31.53 16.78
CA MET A 392 -16.08 -32.88 16.21
C MET A 392 -15.79 -33.12 14.72
N SER A 393 -14.54 -33.56 14.52
CA SER A 393 -14.05 -34.40 13.42
C SER A 393 -14.61 -35.83 13.45
N VAL A 394 -14.88 -36.39 12.28
CA VAL A 394 -14.75 -37.84 12.01
C VAL A 394 -14.07 -38.06 10.65
N THR A 395 -12.81 -38.48 10.73
CA THR A 395 -11.98 -39.36 9.86
C THR A 395 -12.12 -39.29 8.32
N ASP A 396 -11.07 -38.84 7.65
CA ASP A 396 -10.12 -39.76 7.00
C ASP A 396 -8.80 -39.03 6.62
N ASP A 397 -7.68 -39.67 6.94
CA ASP A 397 -6.32 -39.18 6.73
C ASP A 397 -5.98 -39.13 5.24
N THR A 398 -5.63 -37.93 4.75
CA THR A 398 -4.60 -37.59 3.71
C THR A 398 -4.88 -36.28 2.96
N PHE A 399 -5.32 -35.22 3.64
CA PHE A 399 -5.08 -33.83 3.20
C PHE A 399 -5.21 -32.97 4.46
N GLN A 400 -4.12 -32.31 4.89
CA GLN A 400 -4.24 -31.24 5.87
C GLN A 400 -4.94 -30.06 5.19
N THR A 401 -6.27 -30.07 5.22
CA THR A 401 -7.07 -28.87 5.03
C THR A 401 -6.84 -27.99 6.25
N ASP A 402 -6.40 -26.76 6.02
CA ASP A 402 -6.18 -25.73 7.04
C ASP A 402 -7.41 -25.63 7.97
N PRO A 403 -7.28 -25.81 9.30
CA PRO A 403 -8.42 -25.87 10.23
C PRO A 403 -8.94 -24.49 10.67
N SER A 404 -8.75 -23.42 9.88
CA SER A 404 -9.21 -22.08 10.23
C SER A 404 -10.23 -21.53 9.23
N VAL A 405 -11.41 -21.16 9.74
CA VAL A 405 -12.57 -20.54 9.07
C VAL A 405 -13.54 -21.53 8.40
N GLU A 406 -14.64 -21.81 9.10
CA GLU A 406 -15.73 -22.66 8.64
C GLU A 406 -16.52 -21.97 7.49
N PRO A 407 -16.57 -22.52 6.26
CA PRO A 407 -17.38 -22.01 5.14
C PRO A 407 -18.90 -22.21 5.30
N THR A 408 -19.35 -22.60 6.49
CA THR A 408 -20.67 -23.17 6.79
C THR A 408 -21.82 -22.21 6.55
N GLU A 409 -21.67 -20.91 6.79
CA GLU A 409 -22.73 -19.93 6.54
C GLU A 409 -22.94 -19.64 5.04
N ALA A 410 -21.86 -19.53 4.27
CA ALA A 410 -21.95 -19.29 2.82
C ALA A 410 -22.63 -20.47 2.10
N PHE A 411 -22.37 -21.70 2.56
CA PHE A 411 -23.01 -22.91 2.05
C PHE A 411 -24.30 -23.28 2.78
N ALA A 412 -24.72 -22.55 3.82
CA ALA A 412 -25.92 -22.90 4.60
C ALA A 412 -27.18 -23.10 3.73
N PRO A 413 -27.46 -22.27 2.70
CA PRO A 413 -28.60 -22.48 1.81
C PRO A 413 -28.51 -23.76 0.96
N PHE A 414 -27.32 -24.32 0.81
CA PHE A 414 -26.98 -25.45 -0.07
C PHE A 414 -26.54 -26.69 0.71
N ARG A 415 -26.73 -26.70 2.04
CA ARG A 415 -26.25 -27.77 2.92
C ARG A 415 -26.79 -29.15 2.52
N ASN A 416 -28.03 -29.20 2.07
CA ASN A 416 -28.75 -30.44 1.71
C ASN A 416 -28.38 -31.00 0.33
N LEU A 417 -27.53 -30.32 -0.44
CA LEU A 417 -27.11 -30.76 -1.77
C LEU A 417 -25.89 -31.70 -1.68
N GLU A 418 -25.86 -32.71 -2.54
CA GLU A 418 -24.80 -33.74 -2.63
C GLU A 418 -23.50 -33.21 -3.25
N ILE A 419 -23.54 -32.06 -3.91
CA ILE A 419 -22.38 -31.41 -4.52
C ILE A 419 -21.24 -31.20 -3.53
N GLU A 420 -20.03 -31.55 -3.97
CA GLU A 420 -18.83 -31.34 -3.18
C GLU A 420 -18.55 -29.85 -3.01
N LYS A 421 -18.18 -29.44 -1.79
CA LYS A 421 -17.91 -28.04 -1.45
C LYS A 421 -16.44 -27.90 -1.10
N ILE A 422 -15.68 -27.20 -1.93
CA ILE A 422 -14.25 -26.99 -1.79
C ILE A 422 -14.01 -25.48 -1.58
N ALA A 423 -13.30 -25.12 -0.51
CA ALA A 423 -12.89 -23.75 -0.25
C ALA A 423 -11.37 -23.64 -0.39
N CYS A 424 -10.92 -22.78 -1.31
CA CYS A 424 -9.51 -22.55 -1.61
C CYS A 424 -9.35 -21.08 -1.98
N SER A 425 -9.15 -20.23 -0.98
CA SER A 425 -9.04 -18.79 -1.19
C SER A 425 -7.79 -18.45 -2.00
N ILE A 426 -7.96 -17.62 -3.02
CA ILE A 426 -6.88 -16.97 -3.74
C ILE A 426 -7.02 -15.47 -3.49
N ASP A 427 -6.08 -14.91 -2.72
CA ASP A 427 -6.01 -13.47 -2.49
C ASP A 427 -4.64 -12.93 -2.90
N PRO A 428 -4.56 -12.17 -3.99
CA PRO A 428 -3.29 -11.61 -4.42
C PRO A 428 -2.86 -10.41 -3.58
N ARG A 429 -3.68 -9.89 -2.65
CA ARG A 429 -3.30 -8.74 -1.80
C ARG A 429 -2.11 -9.06 -0.90
N LEU A 430 -1.32 -8.04 -0.56
CA LEU A 430 -0.19 -8.17 0.36
C LEU A 430 -0.61 -8.86 1.67
N SER A 431 0.17 -9.86 2.09
CA SER A 431 0.13 -10.35 3.47
C SER A 431 0.76 -9.31 4.42
N CYS A 432 0.60 -9.48 5.74
CA CYS A 432 1.32 -8.65 6.71
C CYS A 432 2.85 -8.75 6.54
N GLY A 433 3.36 -9.94 6.21
CA GLY A 433 4.77 -10.15 5.86
C GLY A 433 5.23 -9.36 4.64
N ASP A 434 4.47 -9.45 3.55
CA ASP A 434 4.78 -8.73 2.31
C ASP A 434 4.68 -7.21 2.53
N ALA A 435 3.70 -6.77 3.33
CA ALA A 435 3.54 -5.38 3.73
C ALA A 435 4.77 -4.88 4.51
N ASN A 436 5.29 -5.65 5.46
CA ASN A 436 6.50 -5.30 6.20
C ASN A 436 7.72 -5.13 5.27
N GLN A 437 7.90 -6.04 4.32
CA GLN A 437 8.96 -5.92 3.30
C GLN A 437 8.74 -4.71 2.39
N PHE A 438 7.50 -4.47 1.95
CA PHE A 438 7.12 -3.34 1.12
C PHE A 438 7.40 -2.00 1.84
N ILE A 439 7.00 -1.87 3.10
CA ILE A 439 7.25 -0.70 3.94
C ILE A 439 8.76 -0.47 4.11
N ALA A 440 9.52 -1.52 4.44
CA ALA A 440 10.97 -1.42 4.61
C ALA A 440 11.66 -0.93 3.32
N ARG A 441 11.21 -1.38 2.14
CA ARG A 441 11.73 -0.93 0.84
C ARG A 441 11.31 0.49 0.48
N CYS A 442 10.08 0.90 0.80
CA CYS A 442 9.64 2.29 0.61
C CYS A 442 10.37 3.25 1.56
N SER A 443 10.78 2.76 2.72
CA SER A 443 11.44 3.52 3.78
C SER A 443 10.79 4.88 4.09
N PRO A 444 9.48 4.94 4.43
CA PRO A 444 8.81 6.22 4.68
C PRO A 444 9.22 6.85 6.01
N TYR A 445 8.90 8.14 6.21
CA TYR A 445 9.09 8.82 7.50
C TYR A 445 7.92 8.61 8.48
N ASN A 446 6.70 8.57 7.96
CA ASN A 446 5.48 8.29 8.71
C ASN A 446 4.73 7.12 8.06
N LEU A 447 4.27 6.18 8.88
CA LEU A 447 3.41 5.09 8.45
C LEU A 447 2.02 5.27 9.06
N ILE A 448 0.98 5.28 8.24
CA ILE A 448 -0.42 5.21 8.67
C ILE A 448 -0.97 3.87 8.21
N VAL A 449 -1.46 3.08 9.16
CA VAL A 449 -2.00 1.73 8.91
C VAL A 449 -3.20 1.48 9.81
N PRO A 450 -4.27 0.80 9.35
CA PRO A 450 -5.37 0.36 10.20
C PRO A 450 -4.90 -0.35 11.47
N TYR A 451 -5.51 -0.02 12.60
CA TYR A 451 -5.16 -0.58 13.91
C TYR A 451 -5.25 -2.11 13.95
N GLU A 452 -6.20 -2.69 13.21
CA GLU A 452 -6.43 -4.13 13.14
C GLU A 452 -5.24 -4.88 12.54
N TYR A 453 -4.41 -4.22 11.72
CA TYR A 453 -3.22 -4.83 11.15
C TYR A 453 -2.01 -4.75 12.08
N THR A 454 -2.06 -3.92 13.12
CA THR A 454 -0.98 -3.77 14.11
C THR A 454 -1.08 -4.78 15.25
N ILE A 455 -2.14 -5.59 15.28
CA ILE A 455 -2.38 -6.61 16.30
C ILE A 455 -2.20 -7.98 15.65
N ALA A 456 -1.44 -8.86 16.27
CA ALA A 456 -1.30 -10.25 15.84
C ALA A 456 -2.66 -10.97 15.86
N SER A 457 -3.02 -11.63 14.76
CA SER A 457 -4.24 -12.45 14.70
C SER A 457 -4.19 -13.61 15.71
N PRO A 458 -5.27 -13.88 16.47
CA PRO A 458 -5.32 -14.98 17.44
C PRO A 458 -5.40 -16.39 16.81
N THR A 459 -5.52 -16.52 15.48
CA THR A 459 -5.83 -17.80 14.81
C THR A 459 -4.63 -18.70 14.47
N GLY A 460 -3.43 -18.41 14.99
CA GLY A 460 -2.19 -19.13 14.62
C GLY A 460 -1.39 -19.74 15.77
N ALA A 461 -1.96 -19.85 16.98
CA ALA A 461 -1.27 -20.53 18.08
C ALA A 461 -1.36 -22.06 17.90
N VAL A 462 -0.53 -22.60 17.01
CA VAL A 462 -0.08 -23.99 17.16
C VAL A 462 0.82 -23.99 18.39
N GLU A 463 0.42 -24.71 19.43
CA GLU A 463 1.21 -24.90 20.65
C GLU A 463 2.59 -25.48 20.28
N GLY A 464 3.64 -24.65 20.36
CA GLY A 464 5.04 -25.10 20.26
C GLY A 464 6.00 -24.24 19.42
N ASP A 465 6.10 -22.94 19.67
CA ASP A 465 7.36 -22.17 19.78
C ASP A 465 7.03 -20.66 19.99
N ASP A 466 7.58 -20.07 21.05
CA ASP A 466 7.35 -18.69 21.53
C ASP A 466 8.02 -17.62 20.65
N LEU A 467 7.68 -17.55 19.36
CA LEU A 467 8.04 -16.42 18.50
C LEU A 467 6.80 -15.97 17.74
N SER A 468 6.17 -14.90 18.21
CA SER A 468 5.12 -14.18 17.47
C SER A 468 5.66 -13.86 16.07
N SER A 469 5.23 -14.61 15.05
CA SER A 469 5.82 -14.51 13.73
C SER A 469 5.67 -13.08 13.22
N HIS A 470 6.76 -12.44 12.75
CA HIS A 470 6.75 -11.11 12.11
C HIS A 470 5.82 -10.99 10.88
N PHE A 471 5.10 -12.08 10.56
CA PHE A 471 4.20 -12.24 9.44
C PHE A 471 2.71 -12.12 9.81
N SER A 472 2.35 -12.08 11.09
CA SER A 472 0.94 -12.02 11.54
C SER A 472 0.41 -10.59 11.73
N GLN A 473 1.28 -9.59 11.72
CA GLN A 473 0.96 -8.18 11.89
C GLN A 473 1.93 -7.27 11.12
N VAL A 474 1.50 -6.04 10.86
CA VAL A 474 2.36 -4.97 10.36
C VAL A 474 3.14 -4.39 11.54
N LEU A 475 4.46 -4.45 11.45
CA LEU A 475 5.36 -3.99 12.52
C LEU A 475 5.49 -2.47 12.50
N PRO A 476 5.78 -1.85 13.66
CA PRO A 476 6.03 -0.43 13.71
C PRO A 476 7.30 -0.06 12.93
N LEU A 477 7.31 1.15 12.39
CA LEU A 477 8.31 1.63 11.44
C LEU A 477 9.75 1.59 11.98
N HIS A 478 9.93 1.81 13.28
CA HIS A 478 11.24 1.79 13.93
C HIS A 478 11.86 0.37 14.03
N GLU A 479 11.04 -0.68 13.94
CA GLU A 479 11.51 -2.07 13.87
C GLU A 479 11.86 -2.47 12.43
N LEU A 480 11.19 -1.87 11.44
CA LEU A 480 11.38 -2.18 10.02
C LEU A 480 12.54 -1.41 9.37
N ILE A 481 12.87 -0.22 9.90
CA ILE A 481 13.85 0.68 9.29
C ILE A 481 14.83 1.17 10.35
N THR A 482 16.12 0.99 10.07
CA THR A 482 17.17 1.62 10.86
C THR A 482 17.20 3.13 10.58
N ALA A 483 16.93 3.94 11.60
CA ALA A 483 16.85 5.40 11.45
C ALA A 483 18.18 5.99 10.91
N LYS A 484 18.10 6.60 9.72
CA LYS A 484 19.21 7.38 9.15
C LYS A 484 19.11 8.81 9.69
N SER A 485 19.78 9.12 10.81
CA SER A 485 19.84 10.42 11.52
C SER A 485 18.67 10.78 12.45
N LYS A 486 18.76 11.94 13.16
CA LYS A 486 17.91 12.44 14.27
C LYS A 486 16.40 12.57 14.01
N THR A 487 15.87 12.06 12.91
CA THR A 487 14.43 12.08 12.60
C THR A 487 13.74 10.87 13.22
N GLU A 488 12.76 11.11 14.08
CA GLU A 488 11.93 10.07 14.68
C GLU A 488 11.00 9.47 13.61
N LEU A 489 11.04 8.14 13.47
CA LEU A 489 10.17 7.39 12.59
C LEU A 489 8.84 7.11 13.32
N LEU A 490 7.72 7.55 12.76
CA LEU A 490 6.42 7.49 13.44
C LEU A 490 5.47 6.49 12.77
N THR A 491 4.76 5.71 13.58
CA THR A 491 3.67 4.83 13.15
C THR A 491 2.38 5.26 13.81
N PHE A 492 1.35 5.52 13.00
CA PHE A 492 0.04 5.97 13.43
C PHE A 492 -1.00 4.87 13.15
N PRO A 493 -1.41 4.11 14.17
CA PRO A 493 -2.51 3.17 14.01
C PRO A 493 -3.83 3.93 13.81
N MET A 494 -4.55 3.61 12.73
CA MET A 494 -5.78 4.27 12.33
C MET A 494 -7.00 3.46 12.76
N LYS A 495 -7.81 4.02 13.66
CA LYS A 495 -9.12 3.49 14.02
C LYS A 495 -10.22 4.20 13.21
N GLN A 496 -11.38 3.56 13.13
CA GLN A 496 -12.53 4.14 12.44
C GLN A 496 -12.97 5.43 13.14
N PHE A 497 -13.25 6.49 12.37
CA PHE A 497 -13.66 7.82 12.84
C PHE A 497 -12.68 8.60 13.73
N GLU A 498 -11.52 8.03 14.08
CA GLU A 498 -10.48 8.74 14.81
C GLU A 498 -9.56 9.49 13.83
N PRO A 499 -9.54 10.84 13.86
CA PRO A 499 -8.73 11.61 12.92
C PRO A 499 -7.24 11.54 13.30
N ILE A 500 -6.40 11.15 12.35
CA ILE A 500 -4.95 11.30 12.46
C ILE A 500 -4.57 12.65 11.86
N VAL A 501 -3.99 13.53 12.67
CA VAL A 501 -3.49 14.84 12.25
C VAL A 501 -1.97 14.83 12.35
N ILE A 502 -1.32 14.93 11.20
CA ILE A 502 0.13 15.14 11.14
C ILE A 502 0.36 16.64 10.94
N GLU A 503 0.71 17.30 12.03
CA GLU A 503 1.12 18.71 12.03
C GLU A 503 2.55 18.81 11.51
N LYS A 504 2.74 19.61 10.48
CA LYS A 504 4.08 19.95 9.99
C LYS A 504 4.26 21.45 10.07
N ALA A 505 5.46 21.85 10.50
CA ALA A 505 5.89 23.23 10.40
C ALA A 505 5.98 23.58 8.90
N SER A 506 5.00 24.33 8.39
CA SER A 506 5.01 24.85 7.03
C SER A 506 6.26 25.72 6.84
N LYS A 507 7.31 25.16 6.22
CA LYS A 507 8.55 25.89 5.93
C LYS A 507 8.31 26.98 4.88
N TYR A 508 7.29 26.82 4.04
CA TYR A 508 6.95 27.76 2.97
C TYR A 508 5.43 27.90 2.84
N LEU A 509 4.96 29.14 2.73
CA LEU A 509 3.59 29.53 2.39
C LEU A 509 3.62 30.17 1.00
N ASP A 510 2.89 29.60 0.04
CA ASP A 510 2.69 30.25 -1.26
C ASP A 510 1.76 31.46 -1.08
N GLY A 511 2.38 32.64 -1.03
CA GLY A 511 1.72 33.91 -0.85
C GLY A 511 1.91 34.83 -2.05
N ARG A 512 0.86 35.56 -2.42
CA ARG A 512 0.96 36.68 -3.37
C ARG A 512 1.39 37.93 -2.61
N LEU A 513 2.29 38.70 -3.20
CA LEU A 513 2.63 40.02 -2.69
C LEU A 513 1.56 41.02 -3.13
N ASP A 514 1.03 41.82 -2.21
CA ASP A 514 0.11 42.91 -2.58
C ASP A 514 0.80 43.89 -3.54
N THR A 515 0.07 44.37 -4.55
CA THR A 515 0.61 45.27 -5.59
C THR A 515 1.26 46.55 -5.02
N LYS A 516 0.76 47.08 -3.90
CA LYS A 516 1.33 48.27 -3.25
C LYS A 516 2.63 47.94 -2.54
N LEU A 517 2.72 46.75 -1.93
CA LEU A 517 3.93 46.28 -1.28
C LEU A 517 4.99 45.92 -2.33
N ALA A 518 4.60 45.24 -3.41
CA ALA A 518 5.45 44.93 -4.56
C ALA A 518 6.10 46.16 -5.19
N ALA A 519 5.38 47.27 -5.30
CA ALA A 519 5.91 48.53 -5.82
C ALA A 519 6.94 49.20 -4.90
N GLN A 520 7.01 48.82 -3.62
CA GLN A 520 7.95 49.37 -2.62
C GLN A 520 9.18 48.48 -2.43
N VAL A 521 9.21 47.30 -3.05
CA VAL A 521 10.29 46.34 -2.89
C VAL A 521 11.54 46.80 -3.62
N THR A 522 12.66 46.89 -2.89
CA THR A 522 13.98 47.11 -3.48
C THR A 522 14.63 45.76 -3.73
N ILE A 523 14.86 45.43 -5.00
CA ILE A 523 15.49 44.17 -5.41
C ILE A 523 17.01 44.30 -5.27
N THR A 524 17.63 43.35 -4.56
CA THR A 524 19.08 43.20 -4.40
C THR A 524 19.55 41.89 -4.99
N GLU A 525 20.69 41.90 -5.66
CA GLU A 525 21.27 40.68 -6.24
C GLU A 525 22.17 40.00 -5.20
N VAL A 526 21.89 38.72 -4.91
CA VAL A 526 22.71 37.90 -4.01
C VAL A 526 23.06 36.62 -4.75
N ASN A 527 24.35 36.40 -5.02
CA ASN A 527 24.88 35.21 -5.70
C ASN A 527 24.19 34.89 -7.06
N GLY A 528 23.97 35.90 -7.91
CA GLY A 528 23.37 35.73 -9.23
C GLY A 528 21.85 35.46 -9.20
N LYS A 529 21.21 35.61 -8.04
CA LYS A 529 19.74 35.55 -7.89
C LYS A 529 19.24 36.88 -7.32
N THR A 530 18.22 37.44 -7.95
CA THR A 530 17.52 38.63 -7.46
C THR A 530 16.69 38.24 -6.24
N ALA A 531 17.01 38.81 -5.08
CA ALA A 531 16.28 38.64 -3.84
C ALA A 531 15.79 40.01 -3.35
N ALA A 532 14.74 40.03 -2.53
CA ALA A 532 14.32 41.27 -1.90
C ALA A 532 13.71 40.98 -0.53
N CYS A 533 14.02 41.81 0.45
CA CYS A 533 13.44 41.70 1.78
C CYS A 533 12.12 42.46 1.80
N VAL A 534 11.04 41.78 2.20
CA VAL A 534 9.71 42.38 2.28
C VAL A 534 9.08 42.03 3.62
N SER A 535 8.45 43.00 4.27
CA SER A 535 7.80 42.83 5.57
C SER A 535 6.40 43.42 5.53
N GLY A 536 5.42 42.71 6.10
CA GLY A 536 4.02 43.08 6.04
C GLY A 536 3.13 42.19 6.92
N VAL A 537 1.83 42.41 6.83
CA VAL A 537 0.79 41.61 7.50
C VAL A 537 0.25 40.58 6.51
N LEU A 538 0.29 39.30 6.88
CA LEU A 538 -0.23 38.21 6.04
C LEU A 538 -1.75 38.08 6.23
N ASN A 539 -2.52 38.38 5.18
CA ASN A 539 -3.97 38.28 5.18
C ASN A 539 -4.45 37.16 4.25
N VAL A 540 -5.47 36.40 4.67
CA VAL A 540 -6.08 35.36 3.83
C VAL A 540 -7.26 35.96 3.06
N LYS A 541 -7.15 36.09 1.74
CA LYS A 541 -8.22 36.59 0.87
C LYS A 541 -8.52 35.57 -0.24
N ARG A 542 -9.78 35.14 -0.35
CA ARG A 542 -10.28 34.22 -1.41
C ARG A 542 -9.40 32.97 -1.61
N LYS A 543 -9.06 32.29 -0.51
CA LYS A 543 -8.21 31.08 -0.49
C LYS A 543 -6.75 31.29 -0.97
N ALA A 544 -6.24 32.53 -0.98
CA ALA A 544 -4.82 32.83 -1.20
C ALA A 544 -4.25 33.65 -0.02
N PHE A 545 -3.01 33.36 0.36
CA PHE A 545 -2.26 34.18 1.31
C PHE A 545 -1.76 35.43 0.59
N VAL A 546 -2.09 36.62 1.08
CA VAL A 546 -1.64 37.90 0.51
C VAL A 546 -0.86 38.67 1.56
N LEU A 547 0.39 39.02 1.27
CA LEU A 547 1.22 39.83 2.14
C LEU A 547 0.96 41.31 1.86
N GLU A 548 0.36 42.01 2.83
CA GLU A 548 -0.07 43.41 2.74
C GLU A 548 0.83 44.34 3.58
N PRO A 549 0.95 45.64 3.25
CA PRO A 549 1.69 46.59 4.07
C PRO A 549 1.03 46.77 5.45
N PHE A 550 1.82 47.15 6.45
CA PHE A 550 1.30 47.42 7.80
C PHE A 550 0.19 48.49 7.76
N PRO A 551 -0.92 48.29 8.49
CA PRO A 551 -2.00 49.26 8.54
C PRO A 551 -1.47 50.58 9.11
N THR A 552 -1.50 51.64 8.31
CA THR A 552 -1.07 52.98 8.73
C THR A 552 -2.03 53.47 9.80
N ALA A 553 -1.57 53.52 11.06
CA ALA A 553 -2.33 54.14 12.13
C ALA A 553 -2.59 55.61 11.76
N LEU A 554 -3.86 56.03 11.84
CA LEU A 554 -4.31 57.40 11.63
C LEU A 554 -3.55 58.33 12.59
N VAL A 555 -2.57 59.06 12.06
CA VAL A 555 -1.92 60.17 12.77
C VAL A 555 -2.89 61.35 12.78
N THR A 556 -3.52 61.62 13.91
CA THR A 556 -4.16 62.92 14.19
C THR A 556 -3.10 64.00 14.35
N PRO A 557 -3.30 65.22 13.81
CA PRO A 557 -2.31 66.28 13.85
C PRO A 557 -2.14 66.85 15.27
N PRO A 558 -0.95 67.39 15.63
CA PRO A 558 -0.73 67.92 16.97
C PRO A 558 -1.33 69.33 17.09
N THR A 559 -2.22 69.52 18.05
CA THR A 559 -2.64 70.83 18.55
C THR A 559 -1.60 71.39 19.52
N THR A 560 -1.17 72.60 19.22
CA THR A 560 -0.31 73.47 20.02
C THR A 560 -1.00 73.87 21.32
N PHE A 561 -0.37 73.70 22.49
CA PHE A 561 -0.55 74.62 23.63
C PHE A 561 0.69 74.65 24.53
N MET A 562 0.95 75.84 25.04
CA MET A 562 2.18 76.32 25.65
C MET A 562 2.41 75.88 27.11
N SER A 563 3.68 76.07 27.48
CA SER A 563 4.37 75.97 28.77
C SER A 563 3.65 76.42 30.04
N THR A 564 3.90 75.68 31.13
CA THR A 564 4.45 76.08 32.46
C THR A 564 4.65 74.77 33.24
N GLY A 565 5.81 74.33 33.73
CA GLY A 565 6.74 74.98 34.65
C GLY A 565 6.61 74.32 36.04
N LEU A 566 7.56 73.43 36.42
CA LEU A 566 8.17 73.29 37.77
C LEU A 566 8.80 71.89 38.01
N LYS A 567 9.92 71.95 38.75
CA LYS A 567 10.92 70.92 39.05
C LYS A 567 10.63 70.22 40.42
N PRO A 568 11.48 69.28 40.91
CA PRO A 568 11.09 68.05 41.60
C PRO A 568 11.32 68.07 43.13
N LYS A 569 10.78 67.05 43.85
CA LYS A 569 11.38 66.29 44.99
C LYS A 569 10.30 65.66 45.90
N GLY A 570 10.61 64.49 46.48
CA GLY A 570 10.23 64.21 47.89
C GLY A 570 9.55 62.89 48.26
N SER A 571 10.34 61.83 48.35
CA SER A 571 10.31 60.69 49.31
C SER A 571 9.26 60.57 50.44
N SER A 572 8.72 59.34 50.62
CA SER A 572 8.83 58.48 51.85
C SER A 572 7.98 57.20 51.70
N LYS A 573 8.56 55.97 51.68
CA LYS A 573 8.94 55.07 52.81
C LYS A 573 7.74 54.47 53.57
N ARG A 574 7.42 53.15 53.54
CA ARG A 574 8.01 51.96 54.23
C ARG A 574 7.07 50.75 53.91
N LYS A 575 7.35 49.44 53.95
CA LYS A 575 8.38 48.51 54.52
C LYS A 575 8.19 47.14 53.80
N ALA A 576 9.23 46.48 53.26
CA ALA A 576 10.05 45.36 53.82
C ALA A 576 9.29 44.01 53.96
N SER A 577 9.72 42.87 53.36
CA SER A 577 10.99 42.10 53.54
C SER A 577 11.48 41.42 52.22
N LEU A 578 12.75 41.52 51.76
CA LEU A 578 14.03 40.86 52.18
C LEU A 578 13.96 39.32 52.21
N HIS A 579 14.92 38.52 51.73
CA HIS A 579 16.04 38.55 50.75
C HIS A 579 16.88 37.30 51.09
N THR A 580 17.47 36.63 50.10
CA THR A 580 18.85 36.10 50.17
C THR A 580 19.40 36.04 48.75
N ASP A 581 20.38 36.91 48.48
CA ASP A 581 21.22 36.91 47.27
C ASP A 581 22.45 36.02 47.48
N SER A 582 23.01 35.49 46.39
CA SER A 582 24.47 35.52 46.18
C SER A 582 24.82 35.42 44.70
N ASP A 583 25.65 36.37 44.28
CA ASP A 583 26.13 36.70 42.94
C ASP A 583 26.90 35.58 42.19
N SER A 584 26.91 35.64 40.85
CA SER A 584 28.11 36.07 40.09
C SER A 584 27.93 35.95 38.57
N SER A 585 28.37 37.00 37.89
CA SER A 585 28.45 37.18 36.44
C SER A 585 29.43 36.24 35.75
N SER A 586 29.12 35.73 34.56
CA SER A 586 30.13 35.57 33.51
C SER A 586 29.55 35.55 32.09
N THR A 587 30.18 36.35 31.26
CA THR A 587 30.23 36.44 29.79
C THR A 587 30.13 35.12 29.04
N LEU A 588 29.20 35.03 28.07
CA LEU A 588 29.17 34.01 27.03
C LEU A 588 30.32 34.24 26.03
N GLN A 589 31.36 33.40 26.11
CA GLN A 589 32.38 33.26 25.07
C GLN A 589 31.85 32.37 23.94
N SER A 590 32.07 32.80 22.69
CA SER A 590 31.85 32.01 21.47
C SER A 590 32.74 30.77 21.46
N ILE A 591 32.15 29.58 21.31
CA ILE A 591 32.89 28.34 21.08
C ILE A 591 33.12 28.20 19.56
N ASN A 592 34.39 28.19 19.16
CA ASN A 592 34.83 27.89 17.81
C ASN A 592 35.13 26.38 17.74
N TYR A 593 34.51 25.65 16.82
CA TYR A 593 34.78 24.23 16.59
C TYR A 593 35.62 24.07 15.30
N GLN A 594 36.79 23.46 15.40
CA GLN A 594 37.58 22.97 14.27
C GLN A 594 38.02 21.54 14.58
N ASP A 595 37.35 20.55 13.99
CA ASP A 595 37.87 19.17 13.98
C ASP A 595 38.69 18.95 12.70
N LYS A 596 39.94 18.55 12.88
CA LYS A 596 40.81 18.08 11.79
C LYS A 596 40.57 16.58 11.61
N SER A 597 39.90 16.19 10.53
CA SER A 597 39.79 14.78 10.14
C SER A 597 40.94 14.38 9.21
N SER A 598 41.61 13.27 9.53
CA SER A 598 42.63 12.67 8.65
C SER A 598 41.93 11.75 7.64
N LEU A 599 42.24 11.90 6.35
CA LEU A 599 41.61 11.15 5.28
C LEU A 599 42.57 10.05 4.80
N LEU A 600 42.12 8.80 4.80
CA LEU A 600 42.88 7.66 4.28
C LEU A 600 42.52 7.45 2.82
N LEU A 601 43.53 7.41 1.94
CA LEU A 601 43.37 7.19 0.51
C LEU A 601 44.33 6.09 0.07
N GLY A 602 43.80 5.09 -0.65
CA GLY A 602 44.60 4.00 -1.19
C GLY A 602 43.71 2.92 -1.81
N GLN A 603 44.30 2.14 -2.72
CA GLN A 603 43.64 0.99 -3.33
C GLN A 603 44.14 -0.27 -2.63
N VAL A 604 43.21 -1.12 -2.19
CA VAL A 604 43.51 -2.39 -1.50
C VAL A 604 43.97 -3.42 -2.53
N ASP A 605 45.14 -4.04 -2.30
CA ASP A 605 45.67 -5.08 -3.17
C ASP A 605 45.04 -6.43 -2.82
N GLU A 606 44.32 -6.99 -3.77
CA GLU A 606 43.57 -8.24 -3.63
C GLU A 606 44.47 -9.45 -3.32
N ASP A 607 45.63 -9.55 -3.98
CA ASP A 607 46.50 -10.72 -3.88
C ASP A 607 47.29 -10.71 -2.58
N GLU A 608 47.71 -9.52 -2.12
CA GLU A 608 48.38 -9.35 -0.83
C GLU A 608 47.40 -9.57 0.33
N LEU A 609 46.16 -9.09 0.23
CA LEU A 609 45.11 -9.35 1.23
C LEU A 609 44.80 -10.86 1.34
N LYS A 610 44.68 -11.57 0.21
CA LYS A 610 44.47 -13.04 0.22
C LYS A 610 45.64 -13.78 0.89
N LYS A 611 46.87 -13.33 0.68
CA LYS A 611 48.08 -13.92 1.28
C LYS A 611 48.13 -13.72 2.78
N GLN A 612 47.78 -12.52 3.26
CA GLN A 612 47.70 -12.20 4.69
C GLN A 612 46.60 -13.02 5.39
N VAL A 613 45.41 -13.15 4.77
CA VAL A 613 44.31 -13.98 5.29
C VAL A 613 44.67 -15.48 5.31
N LYS A 614 45.41 -15.97 4.32
CA LYS A 614 45.88 -17.38 4.29
C LYS A 614 46.95 -17.67 5.35
N ALA A 615 47.80 -16.69 5.68
CA ALA A 615 48.80 -16.85 6.74
C ALA A 615 48.13 -17.06 8.13
N VAL A 616 46.99 -16.41 8.37
CA VAL A 616 46.19 -16.57 9.61
C VAL A 616 45.59 -17.97 9.71
N ARG A 617 45.19 -18.60 8.59
CA ARG A 617 44.64 -19.98 8.59
C ARG A 617 45.64 -21.06 9.00
N HIS A 618 46.94 -20.84 8.88
CA HIS A 618 47.97 -21.84 9.17
C HIS A 618 48.68 -21.65 10.54
N GLY A 619 48.41 -20.57 11.27
CA GLY A 619 48.96 -20.32 12.61
C GLY A 619 47.94 -20.61 13.71
N GLY A 620 48.01 -21.78 14.33
CA GLY A 620 47.17 -22.12 15.48
C GLY A 620 47.46 -21.28 16.72
N SER A 621 46.37 -20.84 17.36
CA SER A 621 46.25 -20.07 18.62
C SER A 621 46.29 -18.54 18.49
N TYR A 622 45.11 -17.94 18.69
CA TYR A 622 44.82 -16.50 18.66
C TYR A 622 45.76 -15.67 19.58
N ASP A 623 46.22 -16.24 20.70
CA ASP A 623 47.11 -15.54 21.65
C ASP A 623 48.57 -15.39 21.18
N LYS A 624 49.04 -16.18 20.20
CA LYS A 624 50.41 -16.07 19.69
C LYS A 624 50.57 -15.06 18.56
N LEU A 625 49.49 -14.66 17.88
CA LEU A 625 49.52 -13.66 16.82
C LEU A 625 49.70 -12.23 17.35
N ILE A 626 49.15 -11.95 18.54
CA ILE A 626 49.33 -10.68 19.25
C ILE A 626 50.81 -10.45 19.63
N ALA A 627 51.58 -11.53 19.86
CA ALA A 627 52.98 -11.45 20.25
C ALA A 627 53.97 -11.33 19.06
N VAL A 628 53.59 -11.75 17.84
CA VAL A 628 54.50 -11.76 16.68
C VAL A 628 54.53 -10.43 15.92
N PHE A 629 53.52 -9.56 16.08
CA PHE A 629 53.47 -8.24 15.44
C PHE A 629 53.88 -7.07 16.35
N HIS A 630 54.48 -7.35 17.50
CA HIS A 630 54.99 -6.33 18.42
C HIS A 630 56.32 -5.66 17.95
N THR A 631 56.77 -5.94 16.72
CA THR A 631 58.11 -5.55 16.26
C THR A 631 58.15 -4.95 14.86
N VAL A 632 57.23 -4.04 14.49
CA VAL A 632 57.54 -2.99 13.50
C VAL A 632 56.75 -1.73 13.86
N MET A 633 57.48 -0.76 14.42
CA MET A 633 57.31 0.70 14.51
C MET A 633 56.24 1.36 13.60
N LEU A 634 54.97 0.98 13.72
CA LEU A 634 53.82 1.67 13.13
C LEU A 634 52.66 1.71 14.12
N PHE A 635 52.53 0.69 14.98
CA PHE A 635 51.48 0.57 15.99
C PHE A 635 51.59 1.63 17.10
N ASP A 636 52.80 1.92 17.59
CA ASP A 636 53.00 2.93 18.64
C ASP A 636 52.87 4.37 18.11
N TYR A 637 53.09 4.61 16.82
CA TYR A 637 52.88 5.93 16.22
C TYR A 637 51.39 6.22 15.97
N ILE A 638 50.62 5.18 15.61
CA ILE A 638 49.17 5.29 15.34
C ILE A 638 48.36 5.32 16.64
N LEU A 639 48.76 4.57 17.69
CA LEU A 639 48.09 4.63 19.00
C LEU A 639 48.38 5.92 19.79
N ALA A 640 49.53 6.57 19.57
CA ALA A 640 49.87 7.83 20.24
C ALA A 640 49.05 9.04 19.72
N GLN A 641 48.34 8.90 18.60
CA GLN A 641 47.49 9.91 17.97
C GLN A 641 46.04 9.41 17.87
N HIS A 642 45.50 8.88 18.97
CA HIS A 642 44.08 8.53 19.06
C HIS A 642 43.20 9.78 18.82
N ASP A 643 42.60 9.85 17.62
CA ASP A 643 41.22 10.27 17.49
C ASP A 643 40.35 8.99 17.45
N PRO A 644 39.55 8.68 18.48
CA PRO A 644 38.68 7.51 18.50
C PRO A 644 37.51 7.58 17.49
N GLN A 645 37.47 8.60 16.62
CA GLN A 645 36.40 8.82 15.63
C GLN A 645 36.75 8.50 14.16
N ALA A 646 37.81 7.74 13.87
CA ALA A 646 38.04 7.27 12.50
C ALA A 646 36.97 6.25 12.08
N GLN A 647 35.86 6.73 11.52
CA GLN A 647 34.76 5.92 11.00
C GLN A 647 35.12 5.35 9.62
N VAL A 648 35.24 4.03 9.53
CA VAL A 648 35.20 3.31 8.26
C VAL A 648 33.74 3.31 7.78
N TYR A 649 33.46 4.01 6.68
CA TYR A 649 32.13 4.06 6.09
C TYR A 649 31.78 2.71 5.45
N ILE A 650 30.81 2.02 6.03
CA ILE A 650 30.11 0.89 5.43
C ILE A 650 29.01 1.46 4.52
N SER A 651 29.29 1.47 3.21
CA SER A 651 28.31 1.82 2.18
C SER A 651 27.55 0.54 1.77
N GLN A 652 26.29 0.40 2.17
CA GLN A 652 25.35 -0.48 1.47
C GLN A 652 25.06 0.13 0.10
N GLY A 653 25.85 -0.24 -0.90
CA GLY A 653 25.67 0.14 -2.29
C GLY A 653 25.19 -1.05 -3.11
N GLN A 654 24.02 -0.92 -3.73
CA GLN A 654 23.67 -1.67 -4.94
C GLN A 654 24.63 -1.26 -6.07
N GLY A 655 25.29 -2.24 -6.69
CA GLY A 655 26.16 -2.06 -7.85
C GLY A 655 27.13 -3.24 -7.97
N ASP A 656 27.30 -3.75 -9.19
CA ASP A 656 28.14 -4.91 -9.53
C ASP A 656 29.47 -4.88 -8.75
N ALA A 657 29.67 -5.90 -7.92
CA ALA A 657 30.89 -6.04 -7.12
C ALA A 657 32.02 -6.56 -8.01
N ASP A 658 33.16 -5.85 -8.03
CA ASP A 658 34.31 -6.28 -8.82
C ASP A 658 34.99 -7.52 -8.23
N VAL A 659 35.04 -7.63 -6.89
CA VAL A 659 35.63 -8.77 -6.18
C VAL A 659 34.87 -9.06 -4.89
N PHE A 660 34.47 -10.31 -4.73
CA PHE A 660 33.80 -10.83 -3.54
C PHE A 660 34.64 -11.91 -2.86
N MET A 661 34.96 -11.75 -1.58
CA MET A 661 35.70 -12.73 -0.79
C MET A 661 34.89 -13.16 0.44
N SER A 662 34.55 -14.45 0.50
CA SER A 662 33.99 -15.08 1.70
C SER A 662 35.10 -15.77 2.49
N ILE A 663 35.14 -15.53 3.80
CA ILE A 663 36.08 -16.17 4.74
C ILE A 663 35.26 -16.99 5.74
N PRO A 664 34.87 -18.24 5.41
CA PRO A 664 33.98 -19.06 6.26
C PRO A 664 34.51 -19.31 7.68
N SER A 665 35.84 -19.36 7.85
CA SER A 665 36.47 -19.57 9.15
C SER A 665 36.28 -18.41 10.14
N LEU A 666 35.98 -17.21 9.62
CA LEU A 666 35.73 -16.01 10.43
C LEU A 666 34.27 -15.55 10.37
N ASP A 667 33.43 -16.29 9.64
CA ASP A 667 32.04 -15.91 9.32
C ASP A 667 31.93 -14.48 8.79
N ALA A 668 32.85 -14.12 7.89
CA ALA A 668 33.01 -12.77 7.37
C ALA A 668 32.99 -12.74 5.84
N ARG A 669 32.48 -11.63 5.29
CA ARG A 669 32.46 -11.32 3.86
C ARG A 669 33.14 -9.99 3.62
N ILE A 670 33.94 -9.91 2.56
CA ILE A 670 34.60 -8.68 2.13
C ILE A 670 34.22 -8.42 0.68
N THR A 671 33.70 -7.23 0.42
CA THR A 671 33.33 -6.76 -0.92
C THR A 671 34.20 -5.57 -1.29
N LEU A 672 34.85 -5.64 -2.45
CA LEU A 672 35.70 -4.59 -2.98
C LEU A 672 35.08 -4.07 -4.29
N TRP A 673 34.92 -2.75 -4.38
CA TRP A 673 34.55 -2.07 -5.61
C TRP A 673 35.78 -1.30 -6.11
N LYS A 674 36.45 -1.83 -7.14
CA LYS A 674 37.70 -1.27 -7.69
C LYS A 674 37.46 0.07 -8.37
N GLU A 675 36.33 0.24 -9.07
CA GLU A 675 36.00 1.50 -9.75
C GLU A 675 35.66 2.65 -8.79
N THR A 676 35.02 2.34 -7.65
CA THR A 676 34.61 3.36 -6.67
C THR A 676 35.57 3.49 -5.48
N GLY A 677 36.59 2.63 -5.40
CA GLY A 677 37.56 2.60 -4.30
C GLY A 677 36.94 2.25 -2.94
N LYS A 678 35.79 1.55 -2.94
CA LYS A 678 35.05 1.20 -1.72
C LYS A 678 35.41 -0.21 -1.26
N THR A 679 35.46 -0.40 0.06
CA THR A 679 35.65 -1.69 0.71
C THR A 679 34.61 -1.87 1.80
N LEU A 680 33.87 -2.97 1.77
CA LEU A 680 32.89 -3.35 2.79
C LEU A 680 33.32 -4.64 3.48
N VAL A 681 33.28 -4.67 4.81
CA VAL A 681 33.49 -5.86 5.63
C VAL A 681 32.21 -6.16 6.40
N GLU A 682 31.63 -7.33 6.19
CA GLU A 682 30.41 -7.81 6.84
C GLU A 682 30.75 -9.00 7.74
N THR A 683 30.49 -8.91 9.04
CA THR A 683 30.70 -9.98 10.02
C THR A 683 29.89 -9.69 11.28
N GLU A 684 29.32 -10.72 11.89
CA GLU A 684 28.63 -10.62 13.18
C GLU A 684 29.60 -10.61 14.37
N LYS A 685 30.85 -11.05 14.15
CA LYS A 685 31.90 -11.14 15.19
C LYS A 685 32.78 -9.89 15.22
N GLU A 686 32.83 -9.23 16.36
CA GLU A 686 33.57 -7.97 16.55
C GLU A 686 35.09 -8.16 16.46
N ASP A 687 35.64 -9.27 16.97
CA ASP A 687 37.07 -9.59 16.86
C ASP A 687 37.51 -9.81 15.39
N ALA A 688 36.65 -10.47 14.60
CA ALA A 688 36.88 -10.66 13.18
C ALA A 688 36.78 -9.32 12.42
N ARG A 689 35.87 -8.42 12.82
CA ARG A 689 35.76 -7.07 12.27
C ARG A 689 37.03 -6.27 12.51
N ALA A 690 37.55 -6.26 13.75
CA ALA A 690 38.75 -5.52 14.12
C ALA A 690 40.00 -6.03 13.37
N LEU A 691 40.17 -7.35 13.27
CA LEU A 691 41.31 -8.00 12.62
C LEU A 691 41.29 -7.81 11.09
N LEU A 692 40.12 -7.91 10.44
CA LEU A 692 40.02 -7.67 9.00
C LEU A 692 40.19 -6.18 8.65
N THR A 693 39.68 -5.29 9.49
CA THR A 693 39.86 -3.84 9.34
C THR A 693 41.33 -3.45 9.46
N SER A 694 42.08 -4.06 10.39
CA SER A 694 43.52 -3.75 10.55
C SER A 694 44.35 -4.19 9.35
N PHE A 695 44.06 -5.33 8.72
CA PHE A 695 44.73 -5.74 7.47
C PHE A 695 44.46 -4.78 6.32
N ILE A 696 43.22 -4.28 6.21
CA ILE A 696 42.86 -3.31 5.17
C ILE A 696 43.55 -1.97 5.43
N LEU A 697 43.54 -1.47 6.68
CA LEU A 697 44.18 -0.21 7.05
C LEU A 697 45.70 -0.24 6.85
N ALA A 698 46.36 -1.38 7.09
CA ALA A 698 47.81 -1.54 6.87
C ALA A 698 48.24 -1.36 5.40
N GLN A 699 47.30 -1.44 4.45
CA GLN A 699 47.55 -1.25 3.03
C GLN A 699 47.25 0.19 2.54
N LEU A 700 46.71 1.06 3.40
CA LEU A 700 46.31 2.42 3.05
C LEU A 700 47.34 3.47 3.52
N ILE A 701 47.44 4.58 2.78
CA ILE A 701 48.35 5.70 3.11
C ILE A 701 47.55 6.77 3.88
N VAL A 702 48.12 7.25 4.99
CA VAL A 702 47.55 8.34 5.80
C VAL A 702 47.96 9.68 5.20
N ILE A 703 46.99 10.53 4.86
CA ILE A 703 47.24 11.92 4.47
C ILE A 703 46.85 12.83 5.62
N THR A 704 47.83 13.53 6.20
CA THR A 704 47.60 14.55 7.23
C THR A 704 47.38 15.91 6.57
N GLN A 705 46.21 16.52 6.77
CA GLN A 705 45.97 17.90 6.32
C GLN A 705 46.67 18.90 7.27
N GLY A 706 47.67 19.62 6.73
CA GLY A 706 48.37 20.73 7.40
C GLY A 706 47.48 21.92 7.64
#